data_AF-A0A814UU11-F1
#
_entry.id   AF-A0A814UU11-F1
#
_cell.length_a   1.000
_cell.length_b   1.000
_cell.length_c   1.000
_cell.angle_alpha   90.00
_cell.angle_beta   90.00
_cell.angle_gamma   90.00
#
_symmetry.space_group_name_H-M   'P 1'
#
loop_
_entity.id
_entity.type
_entity.pdbx_description
1 polymer ?
#
loop_
_entity_poly.entity_id
_entity_poly.type
_entity_poly.pdbx_seq_one_letter_code
_entity_poly.pdbx_strand_id
1 'polypeptide(L)'
;MICYMNTFIFIIIIFYINKVNGTFPTIDQAGFHHNALLYIDGNHSPEKLMLWLTGSYETIDSYNVIFDTITIIVERTPSNSLTAYSTNQQDWIWFLESKLSGPYGILSNLTQALNHLQTRNKFLQIIVMLPYIDSNGQQTFSSTLNLSIQKHRYQAIQWYINTIQEQMKQYSKLYLWGIYLMREDISFGIDEQIVREISDIVHSRQLRLLWIPYTNANNWNNWKTLGIDVAILQPGYAFASPLMQGTFNAGRLRATAKLAQHYGLGVEIEVNQGASTEYEIGLLQNYLAQGFIDGYQHVPTAYFLGNYDSIARSKKACMLLRTYTFGLRIEPTFMSNMQWTWTTNEKLEATINISSNNIPQGIRINWSPKNSNWSGRIIVEGYIKIDNSYTWKILSSTEVGEKNWRDEEWTSTLLPFSLLPSQTILSIKVSFISSQFLPSLTNEDLIIEQNPNGIALQTSTGAPYSIVPSMYTYNPQYGDSTSQTLSNFSRGLLTDKQWSTGEWQSTMSIGWSNNLNSNSYVRIALDFNKIIYVDEIIIRLHGGTYASVNWPNIARILISSDCIPFSPYSSSDCSVKSYPCTRRIITGGTNTNQGGILSFKFSNSLRWATLEFQPNAWLIIDEIQAFVNGHDISNLIYYYLLTPPTSTSLSSSSISYPDDGIRLTDGLIAGVMGPITGWLKSELHTIIIDLLIVRNIRETSVWTLIKSDWAISPPTTIVVHTSLDGKVWYEFGNQEQMQIGERILDAQRLFIRLDHTNHARYIKFDFPIDQIFPGWWTMISEVSATD
;
A
#
# COMPACT_ATOMS: atom_id res chain seq x y z
N MET A 1 -76.76 -10.06 1.55
CA MET A 1 -76.67 -9.81 3.00
C MET A 1 -75.19 -9.75 3.33
N ILE A 2 -74.58 -8.57 3.46
CA ILE A 2 -74.53 -7.76 4.71
C ILE A 2 -74.01 -8.63 5.87
N CYS A 3 -72.72 -8.66 6.20
CA CYS A 3 -71.87 -7.68 6.93
C CYS A 3 -71.88 -7.85 8.47
N TYR A 4 -70.67 -7.85 9.04
CA TYR A 4 -70.20 -7.18 10.27
C TYR A 4 -69.74 -7.95 11.54
N MET A 5 -68.50 -7.55 11.94
CA MET A 5 -67.94 -7.25 13.28
C MET A 5 -67.67 -8.42 14.24
N ASN A 6 -66.61 -8.44 15.07
CA ASN A 6 -65.42 -7.62 15.39
C ASN A 6 -64.57 -8.57 16.29
N THR A 7 -63.25 -8.47 16.45
CA THR A 7 -62.56 -7.50 17.33
C THR A 7 -61.05 -7.72 17.27
N PHE A 8 -60.30 -6.62 17.26
CA PHE A 8 -58.85 -6.46 17.41
C PHE A 8 -58.26 -7.09 18.68
N ILE A 9 -57.08 -7.72 18.58
CA ILE A 9 -56.10 -7.80 19.67
C ILE A 9 -54.72 -7.39 19.11
N PHE A 10 -54.14 -6.38 19.76
CA PHE A 10 -52.78 -5.87 19.61
C PHE A 10 -51.73 -6.98 19.81
N ILE A 11 -50.83 -7.17 18.85
CA ILE A 11 -49.50 -7.73 19.11
C ILE A 11 -48.48 -6.66 18.75
N ILE A 12 -47.90 -6.08 19.81
CA ILE A 12 -46.71 -5.25 19.78
C ILE A 12 -45.57 -6.15 19.30
N ILE A 13 -45.24 -6.08 18.00
CA ILE A 13 -43.97 -6.61 17.50
C ILE A 13 -42.93 -5.56 17.81
N ILE A 14 -42.08 -5.91 18.77
CA ILE A 14 -40.86 -5.22 19.14
C ILE A 14 -40.02 -5.02 17.87
N PHE A 15 -39.94 -3.77 17.40
CA PHE A 15 -38.92 -3.32 16.47
C PHE A 15 -37.56 -3.41 17.18
N TYR A 16 -36.90 -4.56 17.08
CA TYR A 16 -35.48 -4.63 17.35
C TYR A 16 -34.76 -4.11 16.11
N ILE A 17 -34.09 -2.97 16.32
CA ILE A 17 -33.27 -2.26 15.36
C ILE A 17 -32.16 -3.19 14.84
N ASN A 18 -32.24 -3.58 13.56
CA ASN A 18 -31.07 -3.90 12.75
C ASN A 18 -30.89 -2.76 11.74
N LYS A 19 -30.45 -1.59 12.23
CA LYS A 19 -29.83 -0.58 11.37
C LYS A 19 -28.39 -1.04 11.15
N VAL A 20 -28.05 -1.33 9.89
CA VAL A 20 -26.91 -0.81 9.12
C VAL A 20 -26.60 -1.86 8.04
N ASN A 21 -27.28 -1.75 6.90
CA ASN A 21 -26.73 -2.17 5.61
C ASN A 21 -26.83 -0.93 4.72
N GLY A 22 -25.77 -0.11 4.69
CA GLY A 22 -25.70 0.98 3.75
C GLY A 22 -25.62 0.43 2.33
N THR A 23 -26.31 1.07 1.39
CA THR A 23 -26.22 0.78 -0.05
C THR A 23 -25.69 2.02 -0.75
N PHE A 24 -25.00 1.83 -1.88
CA PHE A 24 -24.70 2.91 -2.80
C PHE A 24 -25.97 3.71 -3.17
N PRO A 25 -25.83 5.00 -3.54
CA PRO A 25 -26.94 5.74 -4.12
C PRO A 25 -27.31 5.13 -5.48
N THR A 26 -28.60 5.14 -5.81
CA THR A 26 -29.08 4.71 -7.13
C THR A 26 -28.83 5.79 -8.19
N ILE A 27 -28.79 5.38 -9.46
CA ILE A 27 -28.68 6.30 -10.61
C ILE A 27 -29.81 7.34 -10.57
N ASP A 28 -31.04 6.92 -10.26
CA ASP A 28 -32.20 7.83 -10.18
C ASP A 28 -32.07 8.87 -9.04
N GLN A 29 -31.52 8.45 -7.89
CA GLN A 29 -31.27 9.37 -6.78
C GLN A 29 -30.23 10.43 -7.15
N ALA A 30 -29.11 10.02 -7.75
CA ALA A 30 -28.09 10.97 -8.18
C ALA A 30 -28.52 11.81 -9.39
N GLY A 31 -29.32 11.24 -10.29
CA GLY A 31 -29.65 11.82 -11.57
C GLY A 31 -28.56 11.64 -12.63
N PHE A 32 -27.51 10.86 -12.34
CA PHE A 32 -26.48 10.48 -13.31
C PHE A 32 -25.85 9.13 -12.96
N HIS A 33 -25.21 8.51 -13.94
CA HIS A 33 -24.46 7.27 -13.79
C HIS A 33 -22.95 7.48 -13.91
N HIS A 34 -22.47 8.05 -15.02
CA HIS A 34 -21.03 8.15 -15.31
C HIS A 34 -20.62 9.61 -15.57
N ASN A 35 -20.05 10.23 -14.53
CA ASN A 35 -19.64 11.62 -14.56
C ASN A 35 -18.13 11.79 -14.81
N ALA A 36 -17.70 12.36 -15.93
CA ALA A 36 -16.28 12.63 -16.16
C ALA A 36 -15.87 14.03 -15.72
N LEU A 37 -14.77 14.12 -14.97
CA LEU A 37 -14.14 15.39 -14.61
C LEU A 37 -13.31 15.90 -15.80
N LEU A 38 -13.69 17.06 -16.33
CA LEU A 38 -13.01 17.69 -17.45
C LEU A 38 -12.30 18.97 -17.00
N TYR A 39 -10.98 18.88 -16.86
CA TYR A 39 -10.10 20.01 -16.56
C TYR A 39 -9.82 20.80 -17.84
N ILE A 40 -10.31 22.04 -17.94
CA ILE A 40 -10.30 22.82 -19.19
C ILE A 40 -9.05 23.69 -19.39
N ASP A 41 -7.92 23.22 -18.85
CA ASP A 41 -6.59 23.80 -18.95
C ASP A 41 -5.87 23.20 -20.16
N GLY A 42 -6.38 23.48 -21.37
CA GLY A 42 -5.80 22.97 -22.61
C GLY A 42 -6.65 23.23 -23.85
N ASN A 43 -6.18 22.75 -25.00
CA ASN A 43 -6.95 22.75 -26.23
C ASN A 43 -8.05 21.69 -26.13
N HIS A 44 -9.32 22.10 -26.13
CA HIS A 44 -10.52 21.23 -26.10
C HIS A 44 -11.34 21.40 -27.40
N SER A 45 -10.70 21.25 -28.56
CA SER A 45 -11.41 21.37 -29.84
C SER A 45 -12.51 20.32 -29.97
N PRO A 46 -13.57 20.60 -30.76
CA PRO A 46 -14.64 19.64 -30.98
C PRO A 46 -14.14 18.25 -31.41
N GLU A 47 -13.12 18.16 -32.27
CA GLU A 47 -12.60 16.87 -32.73
C GLU A 47 -11.99 16.03 -31.60
N LYS A 48 -11.22 16.65 -30.71
CA LYS A 48 -10.63 15.96 -29.55
C LYS A 48 -11.68 15.53 -28.55
N LEU A 49 -12.66 16.40 -28.29
CA LEU A 49 -13.79 16.09 -27.40
C LEU A 49 -14.61 14.91 -27.93
N MET A 50 -14.79 14.77 -29.24
CA MET A 50 -15.50 13.62 -29.82
C MET A 50 -14.82 12.29 -29.50
N LEU A 51 -13.50 12.22 -29.64
CA LEU A 51 -12.74 11.01 -29.31
C LEU A 51 -12.85 10.68 -27.82
N TRP A 52 -12.67 11.69 -26.97
CA TRP A 52 -12.76 11.51 -25.52
C TRP A 52 -14.18 11.11 -25.05
N LEU A 53 -15.22 11.81 -25.52
CA LEU A 53 -16.63 11.54 -25.16
C LEU A 53 -17.09 10.13 -25.53
N THR A 54 -16.49 9.53 -26.56
CA THR A 54 -16.86 8.19 -27.06
C THR A 54 -15.87 7.10 -26.64
N GLY A 55 -14.82 7.47 -25.91
CA GLY A 55 -13.68 6.61 -25.63
C GLY A 55 -13.14 5.97 -26.91
N SER A 56 -12.94 6.75 -27.97
CA SER A 56 -12.37 6.32 -29.26
C SER A 56 -10.90 6.73 -29.39
N TYR A 57 -10.16 6.12 -30.33
CA TYR A 57 -8.72 6.32 -30.50
C TYR A 57 -8.37 6.59 -31.97
N GLU A 58 -7.64 7.68 -32.24
CA GLU A 58 -7.25 8.21 -33.58
C GLU A 58 -8.41 8.53 -34.52
N THR A 59 -9.38 7.63 -34.64
CA THR A 59 -10.62 7.74 -35.39
C THR A 59 -11.81 7.47 -34.47
N ILE A 60 -13.00 7.89 -34.91
CA ILE A 60 -14.25 7.61 -34.20
C ILE A 60 -14.63 6.15 -34.46
N ASP A 61 -14.48 5.32 -33.43
CA ASP A 61 -14.81 3.89 -33.51
C ASP A 61 -16.24 3.61 -33.00
N SER A 62 -16.85 4.59 -32.34
CA SER A 62 -18.24 4.56 -31.88
C SER A 62 -18.79 5.98 -31.77
N TYR A 63 -20.07 6.15 -32.06
CA TYR A 63 -20.80 7.41 -31.89
C TYR A 63 -21.53 7.50 -30.53
N ASN A 64 -21.42 6.45 -29.71
CA ASN A 64 -22.04 6.42 -28.40
C ASN A 64 -21.17 7.17 -27.39
N VAL A 65 -21.73 8.19 -26.77
CA VAL A 65 -21.12 8.88 -25.63
C VAL A 65 -21.10 7.93 -24.43
N ILE A 66 -19.94 7.79 -23.77
CA ILE A 66 -19.71 6.87 -22.65
C ILE A 66 -19.92 7.50 -21.27
N PHE A 67 -19.98 8.84 -21.21
CA PHE A 67 -20.29 9.61 -20.00
C PHE A 67 -21.62 10.34 -20.17
N ASP A 68 -22.56 10.16 -19.26
CA ASP A 68 -23.84 10.88 -19.31
C ASP A 68 -23.76 12.29 -18.71
N THR A 69 -22.67 12.56 -17.97
CA THR A 69 -22.46 13.79 -17.21
C THR A 69 -21.00 14.22 -17.29
N ILE A 70 -20.75 15.52 -17.37
CA ILE A 70 -19.42 16.13 -17.33
C ILE A 70 -19.38 17.20 -16.25
N THR A 71 -18.42 17.10 -15.33
CA THR A 71 -18.07 18.21 -14.43
C THR A 71 -16.97 19.05 -15.06
N ILE A 72 -17.23 20.35 -15.23
CA ILE A 72 -16.29 21.32 -15.80
C ILE A 72 -15.45 21.94 -14.67
N ILE A 73 -14.13 21.80 -14.76
CA ILE A 73 -13.17 22.24 -13.74
C ILE A 73 -12.05 23.08 -14.36
N VAL A 74 -11.61 24.11 -13.64
CA VAL A 74 -10.31 24.77 -13.84
C VAL A 74 -9.56 24.74 -12.53
N GLU A 75 -8.32 24.29 -12.53
CA GLU A 75 -7.51 24.20 -11.31
C GLU A 75 -6.92 25.57 -10.93
N ARG A 76 -6.37 26.27 -11.93
CA ARG A 76 -5.65 27.55 -11.74
C ARG A 76 -6.25 28.67 -12.56
N THR A 77 -6.34 29.82 -11.92
CA THR A 77 -6.86 31.06 -12.50
C THR A 77 -5.72 31.89 -13.13
N PRO A 78 -6.01 32.93 -13.93
CA PRO A 78 -4.99 33.82 -14.50
C PRO A 78 -4.17 34.57 -13.45
N SER A 79 -4.73 34.77 -12.25
CA SER A 79 -4.00 35.31 -11.10
C SER A 79 -3.05 34.29 -10.44
N ASN A 80 -2.93 33.08 -11.01
CA ASN A 80 -2.23 31.91 -10.47
C ASN A 80 -2.82 31.37 -9.15
N SER A 81 -4.02 31.81 -8.79
CA SER A 81 -4.74 31.32 -7.62
C SER A 81 -5.38 29.97 -7.92
N LEU A 82 -5.36 29.06 -6.93
CA LEU A 82 -6.01 27.75 -7.02
C LEU A 82 -7.49 27.88 -6.66
N THR A 83 -8.38 27.32 -7.48
CA THR A 83 -9.84 27.41 -7.30
C THR A 83 -10.37 26.64 -6.09
N ALA A 84 -9.61 25.69 -5.54
CA ALA A 84 -9.88 25.01 -4.27
C ALA A 84 -9.44 25.83 -3.02
N TYR A 85 -8.88 27.02 -3.23
CA TYR A 85 -8.44 27.95 -2.19
C TYR A 85 -8.99 29.35 -2.48
N SER A 86 -8.28 30.40 -2.09
CA SER A 86 -8.74 31.76 -2.27
C SER A 86 -8.65 32.21 -3.74
N THR A 87 -9.72 32.81 -4.25
CA THR A 87 -9.82 33.44 -5.59
C THR A 87 -10.56 34.78 -5.48
N ASN A 88 -10.48 35.62 -6.52
CA ASN A 88 -11.20 36.90 -6.57
C ASN A 88 -12.30 36.92 -7.64
N GLN A 89 -13.09 38.00 -7.66
CA GLN A 89 -14.21 38.16 -8.59
C GLN A 89 -13.77 38.15 -10.07
N GLN A 90 -12.59 38.70 -10.38
CA GLN A 90 -12.09 38.73 -11.76
C GLN A 90 -11.73 37.33 -12.26
N ASP A 91 -11.22 36.46 -11.38
CA ASP A 91 -10.99 35.05 -11.69
C ASP A 91 -12.31 34.34 -12.04
N TRP A 92 -13.39 34.64 -11.30
CA TRP A 92 -14.71 34.05 -11.55
C TRP A 92 -15.30 34.53 -12.87
N ILE A 93 -15.21 35.84 -13.16
CA ILE A 93 -15.64 36.42 -14.43
C ILE A 93 -14.87 35.78 -15.60
N TRP A 94 -13.55 35.66 -15.48
CA TRP A 94 -12.73 35.02 -16.51
C TRP A 94 -13.18 33.58 -16.78
N PHE A 95 -13.45 32.80 -15.73
CA PHE A 95 -13.94 31.44 -15.91
C PHE A 95 -15.29 31.43 -16.66
N LEU A 96 -16.26 32.21 -16.20
CA LEU A 96 -17.61 32.26 -16.77
C LEU A 96 -17.61 32.74 -18.23
N GLU A 97 -16.87 33.81 -18.54
CA GLU A 97 -16.93 34.48 -19.84
C GLU A 97 -15.92 33.95 -20.84
N SER A 98 -14.72 33.59 -20.41
CA SER A 98 -13.65 33.15 -21.31
C SER A 98 -13.60 31.63 -21.48
N LYS A 99 -13.75 30.89 -20.39
CA LYS A 99 -13.56 29.43 -20.38
C LYS A 99 -14.87 28.65 -20.54
N LEU A 100 -15.96 29.11 -19.93
CA LEU A 100 -17.25 28.42 -19.94
C LEU A 100 -18.06 28.76 -21.21
N SER A 101 -18.50 30.01 -21.36
CA SER A 101 -19.43 30.43 -22.44
C SER A 101 -18.80 31.25 -23.57
N GLY A 102 -17.48 31.46 -23.58
CA GLY A 102 -16.81 32.25 -24.60
C GLY A 102 -16.94 31.63 -26.02
N PRO A 103 -16.52 32.34 -27.09
CA PRO A 103 -16.61 31.82 -28.47
C PRO A 103 -15.95 30.44 -28.67
N TYR A 104 -14.85 30.20 -27.93
CA TYR A 104 -14.14 28.91 -27.86
C TYR A 104 -14.27 28.25 -26.48
N GLY A 105 -15.25 28.68 -25.68
CA GLY A 105 -15.55 28.14 -24.37
C GLY A 105 -16.04 26.70 -24.47
N ILE A 106 -15.90 25.96 -23.38
CA ILE A 106 -16.14 24.52 -23.38
C ILE A 106 -17.58 24.15 -23.72
N LEU A 107 -18.58 24.97 -23.36
CA LEU A 107 -19.99 24.71 -23.70
C LEU A 107 -20.24 24.73 -25.22
N SER A 108 -19.58 25.67 -25.92
CA SER A 108 -19.61 25.75 -27.39
C SER A 108 -18.97 24.51 -28.01
N ASN A 109 -17.76 24.14 -27.56
CA ASN A 109 -17.01 23.03 -28.13
C ASN A 109 -17.70 21.68 -27.89
N LEU A 110 -18.26 21.45 -26.69
CA LEU A 110 -19.07 20.27 -26.39
C LEU A 110 -20.32 20.20 -27.28
N THR A 111 -21.03 21.32 -27.44
CA THR A 111 -22.21 21.37 -28.32
C THR A 111 -21.86 21.03 -29.77
N GLN A 112 -20.75 21.56 -30.29
CA GLN A 112 -20.25 21.24 -31.62
C GLN A 112 -19.86 19.76 -31.76
N ALA A 113 -19.13 19.21 -30.79
CA ALA A 113 -18.77 17.79 -30.75
C ALA A 113 -20.02 16.90 -30.78
N LEU A 114 -21.03 17.20 -29.95
CA LEU A 114 -22.30 16.46 -29.92
C LEU A 114 -23.12 16.62 -31.21
N ASN A 115 -23.00 17.75 -31.91
CA ASN A 115 -23.60 17.93 -33.24
C ASN A 115 -22.94 17.01 -34.28
N HIS A 116 -21.61 16.92 -34.27
CA HIS A 116 -20.88 16.05 -35.18
C HIS A 116 -21.12 14.56 -34.90
N LEU A 117 -21.28 14.18 -33.63
CA LEU A 117 -21.63 12.80 -33.25
C LEU A 117 -23.07 12.40 -33.59
N GLN A 118 -23.89 13.35 -34.08
CA GLN A 118 -25.29 13.12 -34.45
C GLN A 118 -26.12 12.47 -33.32
N THR A 119 -25.81 12.78 -32.05
CA THR A 119 -26.55 12.28 -30.89
C THR A 119 -27.97 12.85 -30.91
N ARG A 120 -28.92 12.14 -31.53
CA ARG A 120 -30.33 12.53 -31.54
C ARG A 120 -30.93 12.21 -30.17
N ASN A 121 -31.51 13.23 -29.52
CA ASN A 121 -32.32 13.14 -28.31
C ASN A 121 -31.60 12.81 -26.97
N LYS A 122 -30.26 12.81 -26.91
CA LYS A 122 -29.53 12.72 -25.64
C LYS A 122 -29.00 14.09 -25.21
N PHE A 123 -29.47 14.58 -24.06
CA PHE A 123 -28.89 15.74 -23.39
C PHE A 123 -27.65 15.28 -22.62
N LEU A 124 -26.56 16.02 -22.74
CA LEU A 124 -25.39 15.83 -21.89
C LEU A 124 -25.56 16.67 -20.62
N GLN A 125 -25.46 16.03 -19.46
CA GLN A 125 -25.57 16.74 -18.18
C GLN A 125 -24.26 17.46 -17.88
N ILE A 126 -24.35 18.71 -17.43
CA ILE A 126 -23.23 19.55 -17.10
C ILE A 126 -23.31 19.91 -15.62
N ILE A 127 -22.19 19.71 -14.93
CA ILE A 127 -21.95 20.18 -13.57
C ILE A 127 -20.84 21.23 -13.65
N VAL A 128 -21.05 22.39 -13.06
CA VAL A 128 -20.07 23.48 -13.12
C VAL A 128 -19.44 23.63 -11.75
N MET A 129 -18.10 23.69 -11.70
CA MET A 129 -17.41 23.96 -10.44
C MET A 129 -17.85 25.29 -9.81
N LEU A 130 -17.84 25.36 -8.49
CA LEU A 130 -17.88 26.59 -7.71
C LEU A 130 -16.53 26.76 -7.01
N PRO A 131 -15.75 27.80 -7.32
CA PRO A 131 -14.52 28.09 -6.59
C PRO A 131 -14.78 28.22 -5.09
N TYR A 132 -13.79 27.83 -4.29
CA TYR A 132 -13.89 27.86 -2.84
C TYR A 132 -14.17 29.28 -2.32
N ILE A 133 -15.06 29.37 -1.34
CA ILE A 133 -15.46 30.62 -0.71
C ILE A 133 -14.55 30.88 0.48
N ASP A 134 -13.47 31.64 0.27
CA ASP A 134 -12.55 31.98 1.35
C ASP A 134 -13.17 32.97 2.36
N SER A 135 -13.69 32.45 3.47
CA SER A 135 -14.19 33.26 4.57
C SER A 135 -13.10 33.83 5.48
N ASN A 136 -11.86 33.38 5.35
CA ASN A 136 -10.74 33.89 6.14
C ASN A 136 -10.17 35.19 5.57
N GLY A 137 -10.58 35.57 4.35
CA GLY A 137 -10.22 36.83 3.71
C GLY A 137 -8.72 36.92 3.37
N GLN A 138 -8.09 35.80 3.05
CA GLN A 138 -6.69 35.76 2.61
C GLN A 138 -6.49 36.58 1.33
N GLN A 139 -7.54 36.65 0.50
CA GLN A 139 -7.61 37.55 -0.65
C GLN A 139 -8.92 38.36 -0.63
N THR A 140 -8.82 39.64 -0.99
CA THR A 140 -10.01 40.46 -1.23
C THR A 140 -10.75 39.95 -2.46
N PHE A 141 -12.01 39.51 -2.29
CA PHE A 141 -12.81 39.01 -3.40
C PHE A 141 -13.17 40.13 -4.39
N SER A 142 -13.69 41.26 -3.92
CA SER A 142 -13.86 42.49 -4.70
C SER A 142 -13.85 43.72 -3.80
N SER A 143 -13.91 44.93 -4.39
CA SER A 143 -14.02 46.17 -3.64
C SER A 143 -15.37 46.36 -2.94
N THR A 144 -16.40 45.58 -3.32
CA THR A 144 -17.78 45.72 -2.82
C THR A 144 -18.27 44.50 -2.05
N LEU A 145 -17.71 43.31 -2.29
CA LEU A 145 -18.12 42.05 -1.67
C LEU A 145 -16.96 41.46 -0.86
N ASN A 146 -17.25 41.22 0.42
CA ASN A 146 -16.34 40.59 1.39
C ASN A 146 -16.91 39.24 1.82
N LEU A 147 -16.26 38.14 1.43
CA LEU A 147 -16.75 36.76 1.64
C LEU A 147 -16.71 36.29 3.10
N SER A 148 -16.05 37.01 4.01
CA SER A 148 -16.23 36.78 5.45
C SER A 148 -17.66 37.10 5.94
N ILE A 149 -18.40 37.92 5.19
CA ILE A 149 -19.77 38.36 5.52
C ILE A 149 -20.79 37.49 4.77
N GLN A 150 -21.68 36.82 5.52
CA GLN A 150 -22.72 35.93 4.98
C GLN A 150 -23.53 36.55 3.84
N LYS A 151 -24.05 37.77 4.02
CA LYS A 151 -24.83 38.46 2.99
C LYS A 151 -24.08 38.62 1.67
N HIS A 152 -22.78 38.89 1.72
CA HIS A 152 -21.95 39.06 0.52
C HIS A 152 -21.64 37.72 -0.14
N ARG A 153 -21.47 36.64 0.63
CA ARG A 153 -21.38 35.28 0.07
C ARG A 153 -22.64 34.92 -0.72
N TYR A 154 -23.82 35.14 -0.13
CA TYR A 154 -25.09 34.93 -0.83
C TYR A 154 -25.14 35.70 -2.15
N GLN A 155 -24.78 36.98 -2.15
CA GLN A 155 -24.77 37.79 -3.37
C GLN A 155 -23.81 37.25 -4.44
N ALA A 156 -22.58 36.88 -4.06
CA ALA A 156 -21.58 36.34 -4.98
C ALA A 156 -22.02 34.99 -5.58
N ILE A 157 -22.49 34.05 -4.75
CA ILE A 157 -22.92 32.72 -5.18
C ILE A 157 -24.18 32.81 -6.05
N GLN A 158 -25.15 33.65 -5.68
CA GLN A 158 -26.36 33.85 -6.50
C GLN A 158 -26.03 34.44 -7.86
N TRP A 159 -25.16 35.46 -7.92
CA TRP A 159 -24.71 36.04 -9.18
C TRP A 159 -24.04 35.00 -10.07
N TYR A 160 -23.14 34.20 -9.49
CA TYR A 160 -22.41 33.15 -10.20
C TYR A 160 -23.35 32.10 -10.82
N ILE A 161 -24.24 31.53 -10.02
CA ILE A 161 -25.18 30.49 -10.49
C ILE A 161 -26.19 31.06 -11.49
N ASN A 162 -26.74 32.25 -11.24
CA ASN A 162 -27.65 32.90 -12.18
C ASN A 162 -26.99 33.12 -13.54
N THR A 163 -25.71 33.53 -13.55
CA THR A 163 -24.95 33.73 -14.79
C THR A 163 -24.81 32.42 -15.56
N ILE A 164 -24.47 31.32 -14.89
CA ILE A 164 -24.39 29.99 -15.51
C ILE A 164 -25.74 29.58 -16.09
N GLN A 165 -26.84 29.73 -15.33
CA GLN A 165 -28.19 29.37 -15.81
C GLN A 165 -28.58 30.16 -17.06
N GLU A 166 -28.29 31.47 -17.11
CA GLU A 166 -28.54 32.28 -18.30
C GLU A 166 -27.69 31.86 -19.50
N GLN A 167 -26.40 31.59 -19.29
CA GLN A 167 -25.50 31.11 -20.35
C GLN A 167 -25.94 29.75 -20.91
N MET A 168 -26.38 28.83 -20.04
CA MET A 168 -26.80 27.48 -20.43
C MET A 168 -28.03 27.46 -21.36
N LYS A 169 -28.89 28.48 -21.33
CA LYS A 169 -30.06 28.58 -22.22
C LYS A 169 -29.71 28.59 -23.71
N GLN A 170 -28.47 28.95 -24.05
CA GLN A 170 -27.99 28.99 -25.45
C GLN A 170 -27.64 27.60 -26.00
N TYR A 171 -27.47 26.59 -25.14
CA TYR A 171 -26.94 25.29 -25.51
C TYR A 171 -28.00 24.19 -25.36
N SER A 172 -28.87 24.05 -26.36
CA SER A 172 -30.02 23.14 -26.33
C SER A 172 -29.69 21.64 -26.22
N LYS A 173 -28.42 21.25 -26.32
CA LYS A 173 -27.94 19.86 -26.13
C LYS A 173 -27.36 19.61 -24.75
N LEU A 174 -27.20 20.64 -23.94
CA LEU A 174 -26.60 20.56 -22.62
C LEU A 174 -27.66 20.86 -21.56
N TYR A 175 -27.64 20.12 -20.46
CA TYR A 175 -28.54 20.32 -19.33
C TYR A 175 -27.74 20.62 -18.08
N LEU A 176 -28.02 21.74 -17.40
CA LEU A 176 -27.34 22.07 -16.15
C LEU A 176 -27.92 21.21 -15.02
N TRP A 177 -27.17 20.19 -14.59
CA TRP A 177 -27.55 19.36 -13.45
C TRP A 177 -27.33 20.12 -12.13
N GLY A 178 -26.21 20.84 -12.03
CA GLY A 178 -25.91 21.62 -10.84
C GLY A 178 -24.47 22.05 -10.68
N ILE A 179 -24.03 22.09 -9.43
CA ILE A 179 -22.78 22.73 -9.00
C ILE A 179 -21.87 21.71 -8.32
N TYR A 180 -20.57 21.81 -8.58
CA TYR A 180 -19.52 21.01 -7.93
C TYR A 180 -18.73 21.86 -6.92
N LEU A 181 -18.59 21.39 -5.68
CA LEU A 181 -17.76 22.05 -4.68
C LEU A 181 -16.28 21.79 -4.95
N MET A 182 -15.49 22.82 -5.25
CA MET A 182 -14.05 22.66 -5.55
C MET A 182 -13.19 22.20 -4.37
N ARG A 183 -13.61 22.46 -3.14
CA ARG A 183 -12.87 22.08 -1.94
C ARG A 183 -13.22 20.65 -1.55
N GLU A 184 -12.23 19.77 -1.46
CA GLU A 184 -12.43 18.34 -1.19
C GLU A 184 -12.54 18.00 0.31
N ASP A 185 -12.24 18.95 1.20
CA ASP A 185 -12.47 18.88 2.64
C ASP A 185 -13.40 20.00 3.12
N ILE A 186 -14.28 19.69 4.08
CA ILE A 186 -15.15 20.70 4.69
C ILE A 186 -14.85 20.73 6.19
N SER A 187 -14.08 21.74 6.62
CA SER A 187 -13.71 21.88 8.02
C SER A 187 -14.92 22.17 8.90
N PHE A 188 -14.86 21.75 10.16
CA PHE A 188 -15.91 22.02 11.12
C PHE A 188 -16.09 23.53 11.36
N GLY A 189 -17.32 23.96 11.62
CA GLY A 189 -17.64 25.37 11.91
C GLY A 189 -18.03 26.16 10.66
N ILE A 190 -17.21 27.14 10.27
CA ILE A 190 -17.60 28.12 9.24
C ILE A 190 -17.77 27.49 7.85
N ASP A 191 -16.94 26.53 7.46
CA ASP A 191 -17.07 25.89 6.13
C ASP A 191 -18.37 25.08 6.04
N GLU A 192 -18.79 24.38 7.11
CA GLU A 192 -20.09 23.72 7.15
C GLU A 192 -21.26 24.71 6.98
N GLN A 193 -21.17 25.88 7.61
CA GLN A 193 -22.17 26.93 7.45
C GLN A 193 -22.21 27.39 5.99
N ILE A 194 -21.05 27.66 5.38
CA ILE A 194 -20.94 28.10 3.99
C ILE A 194 -21.51 27.05 3.03
N VAL A 195 -21.22 25.76 3.25
CA VAL A 195 -21.74 24.69 2.40
C VAL A 195 -23.27 24.60 2.51
N ARG A 196 -23.85 24.78 3.70
CA ARG A 196 -25.31 24.86 3.87
C ARG A 196 -25.90 26.08 3.16
N GLU A 197 -25.22 27.23 3.22
CA GLU A 197 -25.62 28.43 2.46
C GLU A 197 -25.59 28.19 0.94
N ILE A 198 -24.55 27.52 0.43
CA ILE A 198 -24.44 27.12 -0.98
C ILE A 198 -25.59 26.18 -1.34
N SER A 199 -25.84 25.16 -0.52
CA SER A 199 -26.93 24.18 -0.71
C SER A 199 -28.29 24.88 -0.84
N ASP A 200 -28.65 25.77 0.09
CA ASP A 200 -29.91 26.53 0.05
C ASP A 200 -30.06 27.34 -1.27
N ILE A 201 -28.98 27.99 -1.70
CA ILE A 201 -28.97 28.79 -2.93
C ILE A 201 -29.14 27.90 -4.17
N VAL A 202 -28.42 26.79 -4.23
CA VAL A 202 -28.45 25.80 -5.32
C VAL A 202 -29.83 25.17 -5.43
N HIS A 203 -30.41 24.71 -4.32
CA HIS A 203 -31.74 24.09 -4.29
C HIS A 203 -32.85 25.08 -4.66
N SER A 204 -32.77 26.34 -4.23
CA SER A 204 -33.74 27.38 -4.63
C SER A 204 -33.79 27.64 -6.14
N ARG A 205 -32.78 27.20 -6.88
CA ARG A 205 -32.67 27.28 -8.36
C ARG A 205 -32.99 25.96 -9.06
N GLN A 206 -33.50 24.98 -8.32
CA GLN A 206 -33.82 23.64 -8.82
C GLN A 206 -32.58 22.89 -9.37
N LEU A 207 -31.41 23.21 -8.83
CA LEU A 207 -30.14 22.56 -9.13
C LEU A 207 -29.73 21.64 -7.97
N ARG A 208 -28.72 20.80 -8.21
CA ARG A 208 -28.16 19.86 -7.23
C ARG A 208 -26.69 20.16 -6.91
N LEU A 209 -26.21 19.68 -5.77
CA LEU A 209 -24.84 19.87 -5.29
C LEU A 209 -24.07 18.54 -5.32
N LEU A 210 -22.95 18.52 -6.06
CA LEU A 210 -21.98 17.44 -6.11
C LEU A 210 -20.77 17.78 -5.26
N TRP A 211 -20.27 16.79 -4.52
CA TRP A 211 -19.00 16.87 -3.81
C TRP A 211 -18.18 15.61 -4.02
N ILE A 212 -16.85 15.74 -4.13
CA ILE A 212 -15.95 14.61 -4.34
C ILE A 212 -14.83 14.70 -3.28
N PRO A 213 -15.06 14.18 -2.06
CA PRO A 213 -14.05 14.22 -1.00
C PRO A 213 -13.00 13.12 -1.12
N TYR A 214 -11.76 13.43 -0.74
CA TYR A 214 -10.75 12.40 -0.49
C TYR A 214 -11.13 11.55 0.74
N THR A 215 -10.68 10.29 0.76
CA THR A 215 -10.91 9.39 1.90
C THR A 215 -10.36 10.01 3.19
N ASN A 216 -11.20 10.09 4.24
CA ASN A 216 -10.92 10.75 5.52
C ASN A 216 -10.90 12.29 5.51
N ALA A 217 -11.35 12.95 4.44
CA ALA A 217 -11.54 14.41 4.46
C ALA A 217 -12.52 14.85 5.55
N ASN A 218 -12.32 16.02 6.16
CA ASN A 218 -13.27 16.52 7.16
C ASN A 218 -14.70 16.53 6.58
N ASN A 219 -15.65 15.98 7.35
CA ASN A 219 -17.07 15.82 7.00
C ASN A 219 -17.40 14.89 5.81
N TRP A 220 -16.46 14.10 5.29
CA TRP A 220 -16.72 13.17 4.17
C TRP A 220 -17.91 12.22 4.45
N ASN A 221 -18.10 11.82 5.70
CA ASN A 221 -19.16 10.90 6.15
C ASN A 221 -20.45 11.62 6.63
N ASN A 222 -20.42 12.94 6.80
CA ASN A 222 -21.55 13.76 7.25
C ASN A 222 -22.18 14.61 6.13
N TRP A 223 -21.75 14.43 4.88
CA TRP A 223 -22.13 15.22 3.72
C TRP A 223 -23.64 15.48 3.58
N LYS A 224 -24.49 14.48 3.85
CA LYS A 224 -25.96 14.60 3.77
C LYS A 224 -26.49 15.69 4.70
N THR A 225 -25.89 15.85 5.88
CA THR A 225 -26.33 16.87 6.85
C THR A 225 -26.03 18.28 6.37
N LEU A 226 -25.08 18.43 5.45
CA LEU A 226 -24.67 19.71 4.87
C LEU A 226 -25.54 20.13 3.67
N GLY A 227 -26.53 19.30 3.30
CA GLY A 227 -27.42 19.57 2.16
C GLY A 227 -26.79 19.26 0.80
N ILE A 228 -25.71 18.47 0.77
CA ILE A 228 -25.13 17.94 -0.47
C ILE A 228 -26.04 16.83 -1.01
N ASP A 229 -26.28 16.78 -2.33
CA ASP A 229 -27.20 15.82 -2.96
C ASP A 229 -26.48 14.53 -3.38
N VAL A 230 -25.25 14.65 -3.90
CA VAL A 230 -24.42 13.52 -4.31
C VAL A 230 -22.99 13.74 -3.81
N ALA A 231 -22.44 12.74 -3.14
CA ALA A 231 -21.03 12.69 -2.80
C ALA A 231 -20.37 11.46 -3.44
N ILE A 232 -19.14 11.60 -3.95
CA ILE A 232 -18.36 10.54 -4.58
C ILE A 232 -17.02 10.42 -3.86
N LEU A 233 -16.72 9.27 -3.26
CA LEU A 233 -15.52 9.11 -2.44
C LEU A 233 -14.31 8.76 -3.31
N GLN A 234 -13.18 9.45 -3.11
CA GLN A 234 -11.95 9.21 -3.85
C GLN A 234 -11.07 8.16 -3.16
N PRO A 235 -10.74 7.05 -3.85
CA PRO A 235 -9.81 6.07 -3.31
C PRO A 235 -8.37 6.57 -3.22
N GLY A 236 -7.93 7.52 -4.04
CA GLY A 236 -6.53 7.93 -4.14
C GLY A 236 -5.57 6.78 -4.50
N TYR A 237 -6.08 5.67 -5.07
CA TYR A 237 -5.29 4.48 -5.41
C TYR A 237 -4.38 4.71 -6.62
N ALA A 238 -4.69 5.67 -7.49
CA ALA A 238 -3.84 6.05 -8.62
C ALA A 238 -2.59 6.86 -8.24
N PHE A 239 -2.46 7.29 -6.97
CA PHE A 239 -1.44 8.25 -6.53
C PHE A 239 -0.53 7.65 -5.46
N ALA A 240 0.78 7.59 -5.74
CA ALA A 240 1.78 7.25 -4.73
C ALA A 240 1.92 8.42 -3.74
N SER A 241 1.48 8.25 -2.49
CA SER A 241 1.63 9.26 -1.44
C SER A 241 2.85 8.97 -0.55
N PRO A 242 3.61 9.99 -0.11
CA PRO A 242 4.62 9.85 0.95
C PRO A 242 4.06 9.25 2.25
N LEU A 243 2.76 9.46 2.53
CA LEU A 243 2.06 8.86 3.67
C LEU A 243 1.96 7.33 3.56
N MET A 244 2.05 6.79 2.34
CA MET A 244 1.94 5.36 2.03
C MET A 244 3.29 4.68 1.89
N GLN A 245 4.39 5.38 2.21
CA GLN A 245 5.77 4.87 2.08
C GLN A 245 6.02 4.26 0.68
N GLY A 246 5.43 4.85 -0.36
CA GLY A 246 5.58 4.36 -1.73
C GLY A 246 4.78 3.10 -2.10
N THR A 247 3.91 2.59 -1.22
CA THR A 247 3.12 1.36 -1.48
C THR A 247 1.71 1.65 -2.01
N PHE A 248 1.28 0.85 -2.99
CA PHE A 248 -0.09 0.81 -3.48
C PHE A 248 -0.85 -0.32 -2.77
N ASN A 249 -1.79 0.01 -1.89
CA ASN A 249 -2.64 -1.00 -1.25
C ASN A 249 -3.90 -1.21 -2.10
N ALA A 250 -3.96 -2.28 -2.91
CA ALA A 250 -5.16 -2.62 -3.69
C ALA A 250 -6.40 -2.89 -2.81
N GLY A 251 -6.21 -3.16 -1.51
CA GLY A 251 -7.28 -3.14 -0.52
C GLY A 251 -8.01 -1.80 -0.39
N ARG A 252 -7.34 -0.69 -0.74
CA ARG A 252 -7.91 0.66 -0.69
C ARG A 252 -9.13 0.83 -1.58
N LEU A 253 -9.15 0.20 -2.75
CA LEU A 253 -10.30 0.25 -3.66
C LEU A 253 -11.54 -0.40 -3.01
N ARG A 254 -11.37 -1.60 -2.43
CA ARG A 254 -12.44 -2.32 -1.72
C ARG A 254 -12.85 -1.58 -0.45
N ALA A 255 -11.91 -1.06 0.32
CA ALA A 255 -12.17 -0.26 1.52
C ALA A 255 -13.03 0.97 1.17
N THR A 256 -12.64 1.71 0.14
CA THR A 256 -13.39 2.88 -0.35
C THR A 256 -14.78 2.48 -0.80
N ALA A 257 -14.93 1.38 -1.55
CA ALA A 257 -16.23 0.89 -1.96
C ALA A 257 -17.14 0.53 -0.77
N LYS A 258 -16.61 -0.11 0.29
CA LYS A 258 -17.38 -0.42 1.51
C LYS A 258 -17.76 0.81 2.30
N LEU A 259 -16.86 1.79 2.42
CA LEU A 259 -17.16 3.09 3.06
C LEU A 259 -18.24 3.84 2.26
N ALA A 260 -18.11 3.89 0.94
CA ALA A 260 -19.08 4.51 0.05
C ALA A 260 -20.45 3.84 0.16
N GLN A 261 -20.53 2.51 0.20
CA GLN A 261 -21.78 1.78 0.49
C GLN A 261 -22.37 2.18 1.84
N HIS A 262 -21.55 2.19 2.90
CA HIS A 262 -21.99 2.45 4.26
C HIS A 262 -22.61 3.85 4.41
N TYR A 263 -21.94 4.87 3.87
CA TYR A 263 -22.34 6.28 4.01
C TYR A 263 -23.18 6.79 2.82
N GLY A 264 -23.42 5.96 1.81
CA GLY A 264 -24.23 6.25 0.63
C GLY A 264 -23.58 7.18 -0.38
N LEU A 265 -22.26 7.11 -0.55
CA LEU A 265 -21.49 7.82 -1.59
C LEU A 265 -21.33 6.95 -2.84
N GLY A 266 -21.01 7.55 -3.98
CA GLY A 266 -20.41 6.84 -5.12
C GLY A 266 -18.90 6.64 -4.94
N VAL A 267 -18.24 6.11 -5.97
CA VAL A 267 -16.77 5.92 -5.98
C VAL A 267 -16.15 6.64 -7.19
N GLU A 268 -15.03 7.32 -6.97
CA GLU A 268 -14.25 7.92 -8.05
C GLU A 268 -13.28 6.90 -8.67
N ILE A 269 -13.13 6.97 -9.99
CA ILE A 269 -12.14 6.23 -10.77
C ILE A 269 -11.06 7.22 -11.19
N GLU A 270 -9.83 6.98 -10.74
CA GLU A 270 -8.72 7.94 -10.92
C GLU A 270 -7.62 7.37 -11.82
N VAL A 271 -7.07 8.24 -12.66
CA VAL A 271 -5.90 7.99 -13.51
C VAL A 271 -5.02 9.23 -13.45
N ASN A 272 -3.75 9.08 -13.08
CA ASN A 272 -2.86 10.20 -12.83
C ASN A 272 -2.53 11.02 -14.09
N GLN A 273 -1.84 10.44 -15.08
CA GLN A 273 -1.34 11.13 -16.29
C GLN A 273 -2.11 10.75 -17.56
N GLY A 274 -3.33 10.22 -17.43
CA GLY A 274 -4.17 9.83 -18.56
C GLY A 274 -3.77 8.51 -19.23
N ALA A 275 -3.34 7.51 -18.44
CA ALA A 275 -3.08 6.13 -18.89
C ALA A 275 -2.04 6.03 -20.02
N SER A 276 -0.94 6.78 -19.85
CA SER A 276 0.15 6.91 -20.81
C SER A 276 1.17 5.77 -20.76
N THR A 277 1.08 4.90 -19.73
CA THR A 277 1.97 3.77 -19.51
C THR A 277 1.18 2.48 -19.26
N GLU A 278 1.79 1.31 -19.51
CA GLU A 278 1.18 0.01 -19.16
C GLU A 278 0.87 -0.09 -17.66
N TYR A 279 1.67 0.57 -16.82
CA TYR A 279 1.42 0.67 -15.39
C TYR A 279 0.09 1.37 -15.08
N GLU A 280 -0.14 2.56 -15.64
CA GLU A 280 -1.39 3.31 -15.43
C GLU A 280 -2.60 2.60 -16.06
N ILE A 281 -2.40 1.87 -17.16
CA ILE A 281 -3.45 1.03 -17.75
C ILE A 281 -3.82 -0.09 -16.79
N GLY A 282 -2.85 -0.73 -16.14
CA GLY A 282 -3.10 -1.74 -15.09
C GLY A 282 -3.83 -1.17 -13.88
N LEU A 283 -3.50 0.06 -13.44
CA LEU A 283 -4.24 0.75 -12.37
C LEU A 283 -5.70 1.00 -12.78
N LEU A 284 -5.93 1.56 -13.97
CA LEU A 284 -7.29 1.78 -14.49
C LEU A 284 -8.06 0.47 -14.57
N GLN A 285 -7.46 -0.60 -15.10
CA GLN A 285 -8.09 -1.92 -15.15
C GLN A 285 -8.52 -2.40 -13.76
N ASN A 286 -7.72 -2.15 -12.72
CA ASN A 286 -8.07 -2.50 -11.34
C ASN A 286 -9.24 -1.70 -10.77
N TYR A 287 -9.29 -0.38 -11.01
CA TYR A 287 -10.45 0.43 -10.64
C TYR A 287 -11.73 -0.11 -11.28
N LEU A 288 -11.70 -0.42 -12.57
CA LEU A 288 -12.88 -0.89 -13.29
C LEU A 288 -13.27 -2.30 -12.88
N ALA A 289 -12.31 -3.20 -12.71
CA ALA A 289 -12.61 -4.56 -12.30
C ALA A 289 -13.13 -4.63 -10.84
N GLN A 290 -12.55 -3.85 -9.93
CA GLN A 290 -13.07 -3.74 -8.56
C GLN A 290 -14.48 -3.13 -8.55
N GLY A 291 -14.80 -2.24 -9.49
CA GLY A 291 -16.15 -1.69 -9.65
C GLY A 291 -17.20 -2.70 -10.04
N PHE A 292 -16.82 -3.67 -10.87
CA PHE A 292 -17.68 -4.82 -11.16
C PHE A 292 -17.87 -5.69 -9.90
N ILE A 293 -16.79 -5.99 -9.18
CA ILE A 293 -16.81 -6.88 -8.00
C ILE A 293 -17.62 -6.29 -6.84
N ASP A 294 -17.42 -5.01 -6.55
CA ASP A 294 -18.06 -4.33 -5.42
C ASP A 294 -19.41 -3.73 -5.79
N GLY A 295 -19.74 -3.69 -7.08
CA GLY A 295 -21.02 -3.23 -7.62
C GLY A 295 -21.08 -1.74 -7.92
N TYR A 296 -20.00 -0.97 -7.72
CA TYR A 296 -20.00 0.46 -8.07
C TYR A 296 -19.96 0.74 -9.59
N GLN A 297 -19.89 -0.29 -10.44
CA GLN A 297 -20.17 -0.13 -11.87
C GLN A 297 -21.61 0.29 -12.16
N HIS A 298 -22.56 -0.11 -11.31
CA HIS A 298 -23.99 0.08 -11.57
C HIS A 298 -24.60 1.24 -10.77
N VAL A 299 -23.75 2.12 -10.24
CA VAL A 299 -24.12 3.22 -9.36
C VAL A 299 -23.37 4.48 -9.81
N PRO A 300 -23.71 5.67 -9.30
CA PRO A 300 -23.05 6.92 -9.69
C PRO A 300 -21.53 6.85 -9.44
N THR A 301 -20.74 7.09 -10.48
CA THR A 301 -19.27 7.19 -10.41
C THR A 301 -18.78 8.50 -11.02
N ALA A 302 -17.68 9.01 -10.48
CA ALA A 302 -16.91 10.09 -11.09
C ALA A 302 -15.62 9.55 -11.71
N TYR A 303 -15.09 10.22 -12.72
CA TYR A 303 -13.85 9.83 -13.40
C TYR A 303 -12.87 11.00 -13.45
N PHE A 304 -11.80 10.92 -12.65
CA PHE A 304 -10.61 11.75 -12.82
C PHE A 304 -9.67 11.03 -13.80
N LEU A 305 -9.64 11.48 -15.06
CA LEU A 305 -8.89 10.80 -16.12
C LEU A 305 -7.52 11.43 -16.41
N GLY A 306 -7.02 12.30 -15.53
CA GLY A 306 -5.76 13.01 -15.71
C GLY A 306 -5.77 13.88 -16.97
N ASN A 307 -4.72 13.80 -17.78
CA ASN A 307 -4.67 14.51 -19.05
C ASN A 307 -5.65 13.90 -20.06
N TYR A 308 -6.72 14.65 -20.35
CA TYR A 308 -7.81 14.20 -21.21
C TYR A 308 -7.35 13.87 -22.66
N ASP A 309 -6.32 14.55 -23.19
CA ASP A 309 -5.77 14.29 -24.53
C ASP A 309 -4.90 13.02 -24.52
N SER A 310 -4.14 12.79 -23.45
CA SER A 310 -3.36 11.55 -23.28
C SER A 310 -4.25 10.32 -23.23
N ILE A 311 -5.34 10.37 -22.45
CA ILE A 311 -6.21 9.20 -22.32
C ILE A 311 -6.96 8.88 -23.61
N ALA A 312 -7.38 9.91 -24.36
CA ALA A 312 -7.99 9.75 -25.69
C ALA A 312 -7.00 9.18 -26.73
N ARG A 313 -5.70 9.22 -26.45
CA ARG A 313 -4.62 8.60 -27.26
C ARG A 313 -4.17 7.24 -26.73
N SER A 314 -4.89 6.64 -25.78
CA SER A 314 -4.61 5.28 -25.31
C SER A 314 -5.71 4.33 -25.76
N LYS A 315 -5.49 3.61 -26.86
CA LYS A 315 -6.45 2.64 -27.40
C LYS A 315 -6.95 1.66 -26.34
N LYS A 316 -6.05 1.16 -25.48
CA LYS A 316 -6.37 0.25 -24.37
C LYS A 316 -7.27 0.92 -23.33
N ALA A 317 -6.92 2.13 -22.88
CA ALA A 317 -7.74 2.85 -21.89
C ALA A 317 -9.15 3.18 -22.45
N CYS A 318 -9.21 3.65 -23.69
CA CYS A 318 -10.46 3.89 -24.42
C CYS A 318 -11.35 2.64 -24.48
N MET A 319 -10.79 1.48 -24.83
CA MET A 319 -11.51 0.21 -24.84
C MET A 319 -11.99 -0.21 -23.45
N LEU A 320 -11.17 -0.05 -22.42
CA LEU A 320 -11.52 -0.39 -21.03
C LEU A 320 -12.70 0.47 -20.53
N LEU A 321 -12.59 1.80 -20.69
CA LEU A 321 -13.66 2.75 -20.28
C LEU A 321 -14.96 2.47 -21.00
N ARG A 322 -14.91 2.25 -22.33
CA ARG A 322 -16.10 1.93 -23.13
C ARG A 322 -16.75 0.61 -22.69
N THR A 323 -15.94 -0.42 -22.48
CA THR A 323 -16.43 -1.74 -22.04
C THR A 323 -17.11 -1.61 -20.68
N TYR A 324 -16.46 -0.95 -19.72
CA TYR A 324 -17.00 -0.77 -18.37
C TYR A 324 -18.28 0.08 -18.34
N THR A 325 -18.32 1.20 -19.07
CA THR A 325 -19.50 2.09 -19.09
C THR A 325 -20.71 1.47 -19.79
N PHE A 326 -20.52 0.44 -20.62
CA PHE A 326 -21.61 -0.38 -21.16
C PHE A 326 -22.07 -1.50 -20.22
N GLY A 327 -21.59 -1.51 -18.96
CA GLY A 327 -21.95 -2.52 -17.98
C GLY A 327 -21.31 -3.88 -18.25
N LEU A 328 -20.30 -3.96 -19.13
CA LEU A 328 -19.59 -5.20 -19.38
C LEU A 328 -18.48 -5.39 -18.34
N ARG A 329 -18.22 -6.65 -18.01
CA ARG A 329 -17.20 -7.02 -17.04
C ARG A 329 -15.80 -6.72 -17.59
N ILE A 330 -14.99 -6.06 -16.78
CA ILE A 330 -13.54 -5.98 -16.96
C ILE A 330 -12.94 -7.09 -16.10
N GLU A 331 -12.17 -7.98 -16.72
CA GLU A 331 -11.43 -8.98 -15.95
C GLU A 331 -10.34 -8.27 -15.12
N PRO A 332 -10.24 -8.53 -13.80
CA PRO A 332 -9.24 -7.88 -12.98
C PRO A 332 -7.84 -8.43 -13.32
N THR A 333 -6.78 -7.71 -12.94
CA THR A 333 -5.43 -8.34 -12.88
C THR A 333 -5.31 -9.34 -11.71
N PHE A 334 -6.35 -9.45 -10.90
CA PHE A 334 -6.55 -10.45 -9.84
C PHE A 334 -7.76 -11.33 -10.14
N MET A 335 -7.82 -12.54 -9.58
CA MET A 335 -8.93 -13.47 -9.70
C MET A 335 -9.83 -13.35 -8.48
N SER A 336 -11.07 -12.89 -8.68
CA SER A 336 -12.04 -12.62 -7.61
C SER A 336 -13.14 -13.67 -7.45
N ASN A 337 -13.37 -14.50 -8.47
CA ASN A 337 -14.57 -15.35 -8.55
C ASN A 337 -14.34 -16.77 -8.03
N MET A 338 -13.47 -16.88 -7.04
CA MET A 338 -12.88 -18.13 -6.63
C MET A 338 -13.42 -18.49 -5.24
N GLN A 339 -14.20 -19.57 -5.17
CA GLN A 339 -14.88 -19.99 -3.93
C GLN A 339 -13.92 -20.81 -3.06
N TRP A 340 -13.63 -20.30 -1.87
CA TRP A 340 -12.76 -20.95 -0.91
C TRP A 340 -13.53 -21.96 -0.06
N THR A 341 -12.90 -23.11 0.21
CA THR A 341 -13.42 -24.12 1.16
C THR A 341 -12.76 -23.91 2.50
N TRP A 342 -13.56 -23.73 3.56
CA TRP A 342 -13.09 -23.40 4.90
C TRP A 342 -13.09 -24.61 5.84
N THR A 343 -12.09 -24.73 6.72
CA THR A 343 -11.99 -25.79 7.76
C THR A 343 -11.96 -25.21 9.19
N THR A 344 -12.40 -26.01 10.18
CA THR A 344 -12.61 -25.66 11.61
C THR A 344 -11.63 -26.44 12.52
N ASN A 345 -11.52 -26.38 13.86
CA ASN A 345 -12.09 -25.60 14.98
C ASN A 345 -10.98 -24.83 15.78
N GLU A 346 -9.69 -25.03 15.45
CA GLU A 346 -8.54 -24.43 16.16
C GLU A 346 -7.65 -23.57 15.25
N LYS A 347 -7.80 -23.73 13.94
CA LYS A 347 -7.11 -23.00 12.87
C LYS A 347 -8.13 -22.78 11.77
N LEU A 348 -8.21 -21.56 11.25
CA LEU A 348 -9.04 -21.29 10.08
C LEU A 348 -8.18 -21.49 8.84
N GLU A 349 -8.54 -22.42 7.98
CA GLU A 349 -7.88 -22.59 6.69
C GLU A 349 -8.88 -22.44 5.57
N ALA A 350 -8.43 -21.85 4.47
CA ALA A 350 -9.17 -21.70 3.23
C ALA A 350 -8.38 -22.39 2.13
N THR A 351 -8.99 -23.31 1.38
CA THR A 351 -8.33 -23.95 0.23
C THR A 351 -9.07 -23.67 -1.07
N ILE A 352 -8.31 -23.58 -2.15
CA ILE A 352 -8.83 -23.44 -3.51
C ILE A 352 -7.98 -24.21 -4.53
N ASN A 353 -8.64 -24.77 -5.54
CA ASN A 353 -7.96 -25.37 -6.69
C ASN A 353 -7.74 -24.35 -7.79
N ILE A 354 -6.53 -24.32 -8.33
CA ILE A 354 -6.10 -23.42 -9.41
C ILE A 354 -6.18 -24.17 -10.74
N SER A 355 -6.86 -23.59 -11.72
CA SER A 355 -6.84 -24.10 -13.09
C SER A 355 -5.51 -23.77 -13.77
N SER A 356 -5.02 -24.64 -14.67
CA SER A 356 -3.71 -24.51 -15.35
C SER A 356 -3.45 -23.18 -16.07
N ASN A 357 -4.49 -22.43 -16.44
CA ASN A 357 -4.36 -21.16 -17.15
C ASN A 357 -4.20 -19.94 -16.23
N ASN A 358 -4.24 -20.15 -14.91
CA ASN A 358 -4.14 -19.10 -13.91
C ASN A 358 -2.80 -19.21 -13.20
N ILE A 359 -1.96 -18.18 -13.31
CA ILE A 359 -0.67 -18.10 -12.62
C ILE A 359 -0.81 -17.08 -11.50
N PRO A 360 -1.21 -17.52 -10.29
CA PRO A 360 -1.31 -16.63 -9.17
C PRO A 360 0.09 -16.22 -8.69
N GLN A 361 0.15 -14.99 -8.21
CA GLN A 361 1.35 -14.26 -7.81
C GLN A 361 1.19 -13.62 -6.42
N GLY A 362 0.01 -13.69 -5.82
CA GLY A 362 -0.22 -13.25 -4.45
C GLY A 362 -1.60 -13.64 -3.94
N ILE A 363 -1.78 -13.60 -2.62
CA ILE A 363 -3.09 -13.61 -1.97
C ILE A 363 -3.27 -12.29 -1.24
N ARG A 364 -4.32 -11.54 -1.57
CA ARG A 364 -4.78 -10.39 -0.80
C ARG A 364 -5.91 -10.80 0.13
N ILE A 365 -5.83 -10.29 1.35
CA ILE A 365 -6.79 -10.51 2.42
C ILE A 365 -7.35 -9.16 2.81
N ASN A 366 -8.60 -8.91 2.47
CA ASN A 366 -9.30 -7.70 2.90
C ASN A 366 -9.90 -7.92 4.27
N TRP A 367 -9.57 -7.05 5.22
CA TRP A 367 -10.00 -7.17 6.59
C TRP A 367 -11.23 -6.32 6.85
N SER A 368 -12.34 -6.99 7.14
CA SER A 368 -13.51 -6.33 7.72
C SER A 368 -13.20 -5.74 9.11
N PRO A 369 -13.78 -4.59 9.49
CA PRO A 369 -13.62 -4.03 10.84
C PRO A 369 -14.07 -4.98 11.97
N LYS A 370 -14.85 -6.03 11.66
CA LYS A 370 -15.15 -7.11 12.62
C LYS A 370 -13.91 -7.88 13.09
N ASN A 371 -12.86 -7.90 12.28
CA ASN A 371 -11.57 -8.52 12.58
C ASN A 371 -10.57 -7.51 13.18
N SER A 372 -11.01 -6.32 13.61
CA SER A 372 -10.15 -5.24 14.13
C SER A 372 -9.24 -5.63 15.29
N ASN A 373 -9.66 -6.61 16.09
CA ASN A 373 -8.87 -7.10 17.21
C ASN A 373 -8.11 -8.38 16.87
N TRP A 374 -8.29 -8.94 15.67
CA TRP A 374 -7.62 -10.17 15.30
C TRP A 374 -6.13 -9.93 15.12
N SER A 375 -5.35 -10.76 15.77
CA SER A 375 -3.91 -10.85 15.55
C SER A 375 -3.49 -12.30 15.40
N GLY A 376 -2.52 -12.54 14.54
CA GLY A 376 -2.09 -13.89 14.21
C GLY A 376 -1.25 -13.94 12.96
N ARG A 377 -0.79 -15.14 12.64
CA ARG A 377 -0.01 -15.41 11.44
C ARG A 377 -0.91 -15.91 10.33
N ILE A 378 -0.62 -15.44 9.13
CA ILE A 378 -1.20 -15.94 7.89
C ILE A 378 -0.09 -16.67 7.14
N ILE A 379 -0.40 -17.87 6.65
CA ILE A 379 0.50 -18.67 5.83
C ILE A 379 -0.24 -19.02 4.54
N VAL A 380 0.36 -18.73 3.39
CA VAL A 380 -0.10 -19.17 2.07
C VAL A 380 0.79 -20.33 1.66
N GLU A 381 0.16 -21.47 1.37
CA GLU A 381 0.79 -22.69 0.89
C GLU A 381 0.26 -23.01 -0.50
N GLY A 382 1.12 -23.50 -1.39
CA GLY A 382 0.76 -23.97 -2.72
C GLY A 382 1.04 -25.45 -2.86
N TYR A 383 0.11 -26.20 -3.46
CA TYR A 383 0.36 -27.56 -3.94
C TYR A 383 0.96 -27.47 -5.33
N ILE A 384 2.28 -27.67 -5.42
CA ILE A 384 3.09 -27.40 -6.61
C ILE A 384 3.54 -28.70 -7.25
N LYS A 385 3.45 -28.76 -8.58
CA LYS A 385 4.06 -29.80 -9.40
C LYS A 385 5.50 -29.40 -9.78
N ILE A 386 6.47 -30.29 -9.52
CA ILE A 386 7.90 -30.13 -9.87
C ILE A 386 8.39 -31.44 -10.51
N ASP A 387 8.78 -31.42 -11.79
CA ASP A 387 9.42 -32.54 -12.49
C ASP A 387 8.78 -33.93 -12.24
N ASN A 388 7.44 -33.99 -12.22
CA ASN A 388 6.56 -35.14 -11.94
C ASN A 388 6.32 -35.53 -10.47
N SER A 389 6.87 -34.77 -9.52
CA SER A 389 6.52 -34.84 -8.09
C SER A 389 5.53 -33.74 -7.70
N TYR A 390 4.76 -33.97 -6.64
CA TYR A 390 3.84 -32.97 -6.09
C TYR A 390 4.16 -32.76 -4.62
N THR A 391 4.26 -31.50 -4.21
CA THR A 391 4.50 -31.16 -2.81
C THR A 391 3.78 -29.88 -2.43
N TRP A 392 3.37 -29.79 -1.17
CA TRP A 392 3.00 -28.51 -0.60
C TRP A 392 4.28 -27.67 -0.40
N LYS A 393 4.16 -26.35 -0.52
CA LYS A 393 5.24 -25.41 -0.23
C LYS A 393 4.64 -24.14 0.36
N ILE A 394 5.25 -23.57 1.41
CA ILE A 394 4.89 -22.22 1.83
C ILE A 394 5.35 -21.26 0.73
N LEU A 395 4.40 -20.49 0.22
CA LEU A 395 4.59 -19.51 -0.82
C LEU A 395 4.83 -18.13 -0.23
N SER A 396 4.12 -17.81 0.86
CA SER A 396 4.20 -16.52 1.54
C SER A 396 3.71 -16.66 2.96
N SER A 397 4.17 -15.80 3.87
CA SER A 397 3.61 -15.71 5.21
C SER A 397 3.81 -14.32 5.78
N THR A 398 2.86 -13.87 6.59
CA THR A 398 2.96 -12.59 7.28
C THR A 398 2.26 -12.66 8.63
N GLU A 399 2.55 -11.72 9.50
CA GLU A 399 1.84 -11.55 10.76
C GLU A 399 1.01 -10.29 10.76
N VAL A 400 -0.22 -10.43 11.24
CA VAL A 400 -1.10 -9.31 11.54
C VAL A 400 -1.04 -9.13 13.05
N GLY A 401 -0.36 -8.09 13.50
CA GLY A 401 -0.29 -7.76 14.92
C GLY A 401 -1.60 -7.15 15.45
N GLU A 402 -1.73 -7.08 16.78
CA GLU A 402 -2.72 -6.20 17.42
C GLU A 402 -2.32 -4.74 17.10
N LYS A 403 -2.93 -4.21 16.04
CA LYS A 403 -2.90 -2.85 15.48
C LYS A 403 -1.79 -2.50 14.46
N ASN A 404 -2.25 -2.36 13.22
CA ASN A 404 -2.06 -1.17 12.37
C ASN A 404 -3.35 -0.90 11.57
N TRP A 405 -4.48 -0.76 12.27
CA TRP A 405 -5.74 -0.20 11.71
C TRP A 405 -5.68 1.33 11.61
N ARG A 406 -4.47 1.89 11.52
CA ARG A 406 -4.30 3.34 11.49
C ARG A 406 -4.89 3.83 10.17
N ASP A 407 -5.97 4.57 10.33
CA ASP A 407 -6.59 5.48 9.37
C ASP A 407 -7.69 4.92 8.45
N GLU A 408 -7.98 3.61 8.42
CA GLU A 408 -9.06 3.08 7.56
C GLU A 408 -9.91 1.98 8.25
N GLU A 409 -11.26 2.10 8.19
CA GLU A 409 -12.17 1.09 8.77
C GLU A 409 -12.04 -0.31 8.11
N TRP A 410 -11.47 -0.37 6.90
CA TRP A 410 -11.23 -1.58 6.13
C TRP A 410 -9.79 -1.57 5.65
N THR A 411 -8.98 -2.57 6.03
CA THR A 411 -7.57 -2.68 5.63
C THR A 411 -7.37 -3.90 4.74
N SER A 412 -6.17 -4.06 4.15
CA SER A 412 -5.83 -5.33 3.51
C SER A 412 -4.39 -5.74 3.76
N THR A 413 -4.16 -7.05 3.68
CA THR A 413 -2.84 -7.69 3.77
C THR A 413 -2.57 -8.43 2.47
N LEU A 414 -1.49 -8.06 1.78
CA LEU A 414 -1.03 -8.76 0.59
C LEU A 414 0.08 -9.75 0.97
N LEU A 415 -0.07 -10.99 0.51
CA LEU A 415 0.91 -12.07 0.61
C LEU A 415 1.40 -12.41 -0.80
N PRO A 416 2.40 -11.68 -1.33
CA PRO A 416 2.96 -11.94 -2.64
C PRO A 416 3.78 -13.23 -2.63
N PHE A 417 3.84 -13.94 -3.76
CA PHE A 417 4.70 -15.10 -3.99
C PHE A 417 5.01 -15.34 -5.46
N SER A 418 6.16 -15.96 -5.74
CA SER A 418 6.56 -16.35 -7.10
C SER A 418 6.62 -17.87 -7.25
N LEU A 419 6.28 -18.36 -8.43
CA LEU A 419 6.53 -19.74 -8.87
C LEU A 419 7.67 -19.73 -9.88
N LEU A 420 8.52 -20.77 -9.86
CA LEU A 420 9.52 -20.96 -10.92
C LEU A 420 8.81 -21.29 -12.26
N PRO A 421 9.42 -21.01 -13.42
CA PRO A 421 8.83 -21.35 -14.72
C PRO A 421 8.48 -22.84 -14.90
N SER A 422 9.19 -23.73 -14.21
CA SER A 422 8.94 -25.18 -14.20
C SER A 422 7.83 -25.61 -13.22
N GLN A 423 7.35 -24.69 -12.38
CA GLN A 423 6.39 -24.97 -11.32
C GLN A 423 4.97 -24.63 -11.78
N THR A 424 4.06 -25.57 -11.54
CA THR A 424 2.62 -25.32 -11.70
C THR A 424 1.93 -25.49 -10.37
N ILE A 425 1.21 -24.48 -9.94
CA ILE A 425 0.37 -24.56 -8.75
C ILE A 425 -0.99 -25.16 -9.11
N LEU A 426 -1.41 -26.16 -8.34
CA LEU A 426 -2.68 -26.85 -8.52
C LEU A 426 -3.69 -26.47 -7.45
N SER A 427 -3.23 -26.12 -6.25
CA SER A 427 -4.08 -25.65 -5.17
C SER A 427 -3.35 -24.62 -4.33
N ILE A 428 -4.09 -23.67 -3.75
CA ILE A 428 -3.62 -22.76 -2.70
C ILE A 428 -4.38 -23.07 -1.42
N LYS A 429 -3.67 -23.06 -0.30
CA LYS A 429 -4.22 -23.12 1.04
C LYS A 429 -3.74 -21.91 1.83
N VAL A 430 -4.65 -21.16 2.42
CA VAL A 430 -4.38 -20.01 3.28
C VAL A 430 -4.76 -20.40 4.70
N SER A 431 -3.82 -20.22 5.61
CA SER A 431 -3.86 -20.70 6.99
C SER A 431 -3.79 -19.51 7.95
N PHE A 432 -4.79 -19.34 8.81
CA PHE A 432 -4.81 -18.31 9.85
C PHE A 432 -4.58 -18.95 11.22
N ILE A 433 -3.51 -18.52 11.89
CA ILE A 433 -3.04 -19.08 13.15
C ILE A 433 -3.06 -17.97 14.20
N SER A 434 -3.93 -18.07 15.19
CA SER A 434 -4.02 -17.15 16.32
C SER A 434 -4.20 -17.91 17.63
N SER A 435 -3.69 -17.36 18.73
CA SER A 435 -3.87 -17.92 20.08
C SER A 435 -5.10 -17.37 20.80
N GLN A 436 -5.79 -16.37 20.25
CA GLN A 436 -6.90 -15.68 20.93
C GLN A 436 -8.27 -16.04 20.35
N PHE A 437 -8.48 -15.88 19.04
CA PHE A 437 -9.72 -16.24 18.33
C PHE A 437 -9.49 -16.32 16.82
N LEU A 438 -10.38 -17.02 16.11
CA LEU A 438 -10.34 -17.14 14.65
C LEU A 438 -10.91 -15.89 13.97
N PRO A 439 -10.37 -15.46 12.82
CA PRO A 439 -10.95 -14.34 12.09
C PRO A 439 -12.27 -14.74 11.41
N SER A 440 -13.20 -13.80 11.28
CA SER A 440 -14.45 -13.98 10.55
C SER A 440 -14.25 -13.48 9.12
N LEU A 441 -14.04 -14.39 8.17
CA LEU A 441 -13.80 -14.08 6.75
C LEU A 441 -14.86 -14.70 5.83
N THR A 442 -15.05 -14.06 4.69
CA THR A 442 -15.91 -14.50 3.58
C THR A 442 -15.06 -14.77 2.33
N ASN A 443 -15.66 -15.39 1.32
CA ASN A 443 -14.96 -15.63 0.04
C ASN A 443 -14.56 -14.32 -0.66
N GLU A 444 -15.26 -13.21 -0.41
CA GLU A 444 -14.92 -11.90 -0.97
C GLU A 444 -13.72 -11.24 -0.26
N ASP A 445 -13.33 -11.75 0.90
CA ASP A 445 -12.20 -11.24 1.67
C ASP A 445 -10.87 -11.83 1.20
N LEU A 446 -10.87 -12.97 0.51
CA LEU A 446 -9.69 -13.65 -0.02
C LEU A 446 -9.60 -13.54 -1.54
N ILE A 447 -8.68 -12.72 -2.03
CA ILE A 447 -8.50 -12.42 -3.46
C ILE A 447 -7.15 -12.97 -3.92
N ILE A 448 -7.13 -13.64 -5.07
CA ILE A 448 -5.87 -14.13 -5.66
C ILE A 448 -5.37 -13.11 -6.66
N GLU A 449 -4.13 -12.64 -6.55
CA GLU A 449 -3.56 -11.68 -7.50
C GLU A 449 -2.74 -12.38 -8.58
N GLN A 450 -2.88 -12.02 -9.86
CA GLN A 450 -2.00 -12.53 -10.94
C GLN A 450 -0.83 -11.58 -11.22
N ASN A 451 -0.95 -10.32 -10.83
CA ASN A 451 0.11 -9.33 -10.93
C ASN A 451 -0.05 -8.30 -9.79
N PRO A 452 0.58 -8.51 -8.63
CA PRO A 452 0.52 -7.55 -7.53
C PRO A 452 1.25 -6.27 -7.95
N ASN A 453 0.48 -5.24 -8.28
CA ASN A 453 1.00 -3.95 -8.73
C ASN A 453 2.09 -3.42 -7.78
N GLY A 454 3.33 -3.41 -8.25
CA GLY A 454 4.47 -2.80 -7.54
C GLY A 454 5.34 -3.75 -6.72
N ILE A 455 5.04 -5.05 -6.67
CA ILE A 455 5.94 -6.04 -6.07
C ILE A 455 6.59 -6.82 -7.21
N ALA A 456 7.82 -6.44 -7.58
CA ALA A 456 8.64 -7.33 -8.37
C ALA A 456 8.87 -8.60 -7.54
N LEU A 457 8.35 -9.72 -8.03
CA LEU A 457 8.25 -10.99 -7.34
C LEU A 457 9.56 -11.77 -7.47
N GLN A 458 10.47 -11.60 -6.51
CA GLN A 458 11.88 -12.00 -6.61
C GLN A 458 12.20 -13.20 -5.69
N THR A 459 13.22 -14.01 -6.03
CA THR A 459 13.63 -15.14 -5.17
C THR A 459 14.32 -14.67 -3.88
N SER A 460 14.75 -13.42 -3.83
CA SER A 460 15.33 -12.72 -2.68
C SER A 460 14.30 -12.03 -1.78
N THR A 461 13.00 -12.00 -2.12
CA THR A 461 12.00 -11.25 -1.34
C THR A 461 11.87 -11.81 0.08
N GLY A 462 12.26 -11.01 1.08
CA GLY A 462 12.32 -11.29 2.51
C GLY A 462 13.70 -11.66 3.07
N ALA A 463 14.76 -11.63 2.25
CA ALA A 463 15.98 -12.41 2.52
C ALA A 463 16.85 -11.63 3.48
N PRO A 464 17.42 -12.26 4.51
CA PRO A 464 18.36 -11.55 5.35
C PRO A 464 19.56 -11.12 4.51
N TYR A 465 19.93 -9.85 4.64
CA TYR A 465 21.11 -9.31 4.02
C TYR A 465 21.93 -8.49 5.02
N SER A 466 23.18 -8.24 4.65
CA SER A 466 24.12 -7.40 5.40
C SER A 466 24.75 -6.38 4.47
N ILE A 467 25.04 -5.20 4.98
CA ILE A 467 25.69 -4.12 4.23
C ILE A 467 27.06 -3.79 4.86
N VAL A 468 28.10 -3.70 4.03
CA VAL A 468 29.49 -3.46 4.43
C VAL A 468 30.08 -2.31 3.60
N PRO A 469 30.62 -1.23 4.20
CA PRO A 469 30.53 -0.93 5.63
C PRO A 469 29.07 -0.72 6.03
N SER A 470 28.77 -0.91 7.31
CA SER A 470 27.43 -0.60 7.81
C SER A 470 27.13 0.87 7.54
N MET A 471 25.98 1.15 6.93
CA MET A 471 25.50 2.53 6.72
C MET A 471 25.14 3.24 8.02
N TYR A 472 25.17 2.53 9.15
CA TYR A 472 25.17 3.11 10.48
C TYR A 472 26.60 3.31 10.98
N THR A 473 27.05 4.56 11.01
CA THR A 473 28.18 4.98 11.85
C THR A 473 27.70 5.95 12.93
N TYR A 474 26.96 5.42 13.89
CA TYR A 474 27.06 5.76 15.31
C TYR A 474 26.38 4.61 16.05
N ASN A 475 27.10 4.06 17.04
CA ASN A 475 26.67 2.96 17.89
C ASN A 475 25.17 3.13 18.23
N PRO A 476 24.23 2.31 17.71
CA PRO A 476 22.93 2.21 18.36
C PRO A 476 23.26 1.99 19.83
N GLN A 477 22.71 2.80 20.73
CA GLN A 477 23.10 2.70 22.14
C GLN A 477 22.95 1.25 22.67
N TYR A 478 22.18 0.40 21.97
CA TYR A 478 22.09 -1.06 22.15
C TYR A 478 21.89 -1.81 20.81
N GLY A 479 22.82 -1.79 19.86
CA GLY A 479 22.69 -2.60 18.63
C GLY A 479 23.98 -3.32 18.26
N ASP A 480 23.88 -4.25 17.30
CA ASP A 480 24.99 -5.12 16.91
C ASP A 480 26.05 -4.31 16.16
N SER A 481 27.18 -3.99 16.79
CA SER A 481 28.28 -3.26 16.14
C SER A 481 29.48 -4.18 15.89
N THR A 482 29.81 -4.37 14.61
CA THR A 482 31.02 -5.09 14.17
C THR A 482 32.31 -4.34 14.51
N SER A 483 32.21 -3.07 14.96
CA SER A 483 33.35 -2.27 15.43
C SER A 483 33.71 -2.52 16.90
N GLN A 484 32.86 -3.22 17.67
CA GLN A 484 33.10 -3.58 19.08
C GLN A 484 33.36 -5.07 19.30
N THR A 485 33.11 -5.91 18.29
CA THR A 485 33.64 -7.27 18.27
C THR A 485 35.16 -7.23 18.16
N LEU A 486 35.86 -7.91 19.08
CA LEU A 486 37.31 -8.14 18.98
C LEU A 486 37.67 -8.53 17.54
N SER A 487 38.76 -7.97 17.01
CA SER A 487 39.33 -8.46 15.77
C SER A 487 39.46 -9.99 15.89
N ASN A 488 38.77 -10.71 14.99
CA ASN A 488 38.59 -12.17 14.92
C ASN A 488 37.22 -12.77 15.34
N PHE A 489 36.19 -11.98 15.68
CA PHE A 489 34.82 -12.51 15.90
C PHE A 489 33.81 -12.00 14.88
N SER A 490 33.52 -12.81 13.85
CA SER A 490 32.53 -12.53 12.79
C SER A 490 31.09 -12.95 13.16
N ARG A 491 30.78 -13.08 14.45
CA ARG A 491 29.56 -13.76 14.95
C ARG A 491 28.62 -12.90 15.80
N GLY A 492 28.90 -11.61 15.96
CA GLY A 492 28.04 -10.62 16.63
C GLY A 492 27.98 -10.75 18.16
N LEU A 493 27.40 -9.74 18.84
CA LEU A 493 27.41 -9.60 20.31
C LEU A 493 26.67 -10.73 21.05
N LEU A 494 25.63 -11.33 20.48
CA LEU A 494 24.79 -12.29 21.21
C LEU A 494 25.38 -13.70 21.34
N THR A 495 26.58 -13.96 20.81
CA THR A 495 27.25 -15.27 20.89
C THR A 495 28.73 -15.17 21.26
N ASP A 496 29.14 -14.03 21.82
CA ASP A 496 30.54 -13.70 22.11
C ASP A 496 31.01 -14.19 23.50
N LYS A 497 30.10 -14.76 24.29
CA LYS A 497 30.27 -15.25 25.67
C LYS A 497 30.49 -14.13 26.68
N GLN A 498 29.93 -12.95 26.46
CA GLN A 498 30.02 -11.80 27.35
C GLN A 498 28.63 -11.33 27.79
N TRP A 499 28.47 -11.04 29.07
CA TRP A 499 27.23 -10.47 29.61
C TRP A 499 27.49 -9.75 30.93
N SER A 500 26.54 -8.91 31.33
CA SER A 500 26.55 -8.19 32.59
C SER A 500 25.64 -8.86 33.62
N THR A 501 25.96 -8.71 34.91
CA THR A 501 25.19 -9.32 36.03
C THR A 501 24.34 -8.30 36.79
N GLY A 502 24.45 -7.02 36.45
CA GLY A 502 23.78 -5.89 37.09
C GLY A 502 23.14 -4.97 36.05
N GLU A 503 23.59 -3.71 35.97
CA GLU A 503 23.14 -2.80 34.91
C GLU A 503 23.68 -3.26 33.54
N TRP A 504 22.85 -3.17 32.50
CA TRP A 504 23.22 -3.53 31.13
C TRP A 504 24.26 -2.55 30.55
N GLN A 505 25.05 -3.02 29.57
CA GLN A 505 26.10 -2.22 28.95
C GLN A 505 25.90 -2.13 27.44
N SER A 506 25.95 -0.92 26.89
CA SER A 506 25.78 -0.66 25.45
C SER A 506 26.76 -1.40 24.54
N THR A 507 27.88 -1.87 25.09
CA THR A 507 28.93 -2.61 24.36
C THR A 507 28.79 -4.14 24.44
N MET A 508 27.83 -4.63 25.23
CA MET A 508 27.62 -6.07 25.47
C MET A 508 26.16 -6.49 25.22
N SER A 509 25.27 -5.52 25.02
CA SER A 509 23.83 -5.76 24.97
C SER A 509 23.23 -5.22 23.68
N ILE A 510 22.29 -5.98 23.12
CA ILE A 510 21.42 -5.56 22.02
C ILE A 510 20.02 -5.25 22.58
N GLY A 511 19.39 -4.19 22.07
CA GLY A 511 18.16 -3.63 22.61
C GLY A 511 17.08 -3.34 21.58
N TRP A 512 15.84 -3.61 21.99
CA TRP A 512 14.63 -3.31 21.23
C TRP A 512 13.67 -2.56 22.13
N SER A 513 13.28 -1.36 21.71
CA SER A 513 12.20 -0.63 22.34
C SER A 513 10.88 -1.10 21.74
N ASN A 514 9.89 -1.36 22.60
CA ASN A 514 8.53 -1.43 22.14
C ASN A 514 8.12 -0.02 21.66
N ASN A 515 7.90 0.13 20.36
CA ASN A 515 7.20 1.31 19.87
C ASN A 515 5.77 1.19 20.44
N LEU A 516 5.34 2.12 21.29
CA LEU A 516 4.10 2.05 22.13
C LEU A 516 2.79 1.74 21.37
N ASN A 517 2.86 1.57 20.06
CA ASN A 517 1.76 1.39 19.12
C ASN A 517 1.79 0.06 18.35
N SER A 518 2.80 -0.80 18.54
CA SER A 518 2.92 -2.07 17.80
C SER A 518 3.11 -3.25 18.77
N ASN A 519 2.17 -4.19 18.82
CA ASN A 519 2.33 -5.46 19.55
C ASN A 519 3.29 -6.43 18.83
N SER A 520 4.45 -5.93 18.41
CA SER A 520 5.43 -6.65 17.59
C SER A 520 6.31 -7.55 18.46
N TYR A 521 6.56 -8.76 17.95
CA TYR A 521 7.56 -9.66 18.54
C TYR A 521 8.96 -9.27 18.04
N VAL A 522 9.94 -9.36 18.94
CA VAL A 522 11.36 -9.39 18.58
C VAL A 522 11.74 -10.83 18.28
N ARG A 523 12.31 -11.04 17.09
CA ARG A 523 12.69 -12.35 16.57
C ARG A 523 14.17 -12.46 16.29
N ILE A 524 14.76 -13.55 16.78
CA ILE A 524 16.15 -13.90 16.52
C ILE A 524 16.19 -15.35 16.04
N ALA A 525 16.54 -15.57 14.78
CA ALA A 525 16.74 -16.91 14.24
C ALA A 525 18.17 -17.39 14.50
N LEU A 526 18.32 -18.68 14.77
CA LEU A 526 19.56 -19.39 15.05
C LEU A 526 19.72 -20.51 14.02
N ASP A 527 20.85 -20.54 13.31
CA ASP A 527 21.30 -21.65 12.45
C ASP A 527 22.48 -22.35 13.13
N PHE A 528 22.33 -23.66 13.37
CA PHE A 528 23.40 -24.52 13.87
C PHE A 528 24.25 -25.11 12.72
N ASN A 529 23.98 -24.69 11.47
CA ASN A 529 24.60 -25.09 10.20
C ASN A 529 24.39 -26.56 9.80
N LYS A 530 24.08 -27.42 10.77
CA LYS A 530 23.75 -28.84 10.63
C LYS A 530 22.73 -29.24 11.68
N ILE A 531 22.05 -30.37 11.45
CA ILE A 531 21.18 -30.97 12.47
C ILE A 531 22.06 -31.42 13.65
N ILE A 532 21.74 -30.92 14.83
CA ILE A 532 22.43 -31.20 16.08
C ILE A 532 21.41 -31.43 17.19
N TYR A 533 21.75 -32.25 18.18
CA TYR A 533 20.94 -32.39 19.38
C TYR A 533 21.20 -31.20 20.31
N VAL A 534 20.14 -30.61 20.88
CA VAL A 534 20.20 -29.52 21.88
C VAL A 534 19.22 -29.85 22.99
N ASP A 535 19.62 -29.66 24.26
CA ASP A 535 18.76 -29.91 25.42
C ASP A 535 18.32 -28.65 26.18
N GLU A 536 19.06 -27.54 26.03
CA GLU A 536 18.77 -26.27 26.67
C GLU A 536 19.30 -25.09 25.86
N ILE A 537 18.48 -24.04 25.75
CA ILE A 537 18.92 -22.71 25.30
C ILE A 537 18.67 -21.71 26.42
N ILE A 538 19.66 -20.90 26.73
CA ILE A 538 19.63 -19.86 27.76
C ILE A 538 19.82 -18.50 27.11
N ILE A 539 18.99 -17.55 27.52
CA ILE A 539 19.06 -16.15 27.12
C ILE A 539 19.42 -15.33 28.34
N ARG A 540 20.49 -14.55 28.24
CA ARG A 540 20.89 -13.56 29.26
C ARG A 540 20.38 -12.20 28.86
N LEU A 541 19.71 -11.54 29.78
CA LEU A 541 18.90 -10.36 29.51
C LEU A 541 18.70 -9.55 30.78
N HIS A 542 18.15 -8.35 30.60
CA HIS A 542 17.85 -7.42 31.68
C HIS A 542 16.36 -7.19 31.88
N GLY A 543 16.01 -6.75 33.09
CA GLY A 543 14.66 -6.31 33.43
C GLY A 543 14.61 -5.60 34.77
N GLY A 544 13.41 -5.43 35.33
CA GLY A 544 13.24 -4.82 36.65
C GLY A 544 12.66 -3.41 36.65
N THR A 545 12.43 -2.79 35.49
CA THR A 545 11.79 -1.46 35.27
C THR A 545 12.69 -0.23 35.27
N TYR A 546 13.94 -0.34 35.72
CA TYR A 546 14.91 0.76 35.62
C TYR A 546 15.16 1.12 34.14
N ALA A 547 15.17 2.42 33.84
CA ALA A 547 15.20 2.99 32.48
C ALA A 547 14.17 2.39 31.49
N SER A 548 13.03 1.90 32.00
CA SER A 548 12.01 1.21 31.20
C SER A 548 12.49 -0.10 30.56
N VAL A 549 13.55 -0.71 31.09
CA VAL A 549 13.98 -2.07 30.71
C VAL A 549 13.18 -3.08 31.51
N ASN A 550 12.33 -3.84 30.84
CA ASN A 550 11.50 -4.85 31.49
C ASN A 550 11.73 -6.23 30.91
N TRP A 551 11.35 -7.20 31.73
CA TRP A 551 11.19 -8.57 31.29
C TRP A 551 10.10 -8.66 30.20
N PRO A 552 10.32 -9.46 29.15
CA PRO A 552 9.33 -9.60 28.10
C PRO A 552 8.04 -10.23 28.64
N ASN A 553 6.89 -9.83 28.09
CA ASN A 553 5.58 -10.37 28.46
C ASN A 553 5.46 -11.84 28.02
N ILE A 554 6.04 -12.17 26.86
CA ILE A 554 6.08 -13.51 26.29
C ILE A 554 7.52 -13.79 25.88
N ALA A 555 8.01 -14.99 26.18
CA ALA A 555 9.25 -15.52 25.66
C ALA A 555 9.08 -17.00 25.30
N ARG A 556 9.32 -17.36 24.04
CA ARG A 556 9.23 -18.73 23.54
C ARG A 556 10.32 -19.01 22.52
N ILE A 557 10.61 -20.28 22.32
CA ILE A 557 11.49 -20.76 21.26
C ILE A 557 10.73 -21.71 20.33
N LEU A 558 11.06 -21.65 19.07
CA LEU A 558 10.53 -22.50 18.01
C LEU A 558 11.71 -23.24 17.41
N ILE A 559 11.62 -24.54 17.18
CA ILE A 559 12.73 -25.34 16.64
C ILE A 559 12.29 -26.18 15.44
N SER A 560 13.23 -26.45 14.54
CA SER A 560 13.05 -27.34 13.39
C SER A 560 14.38 -27.93 12.89
N SER A 561 14.33 -29.13 12.32
CA SER A 561 15.45 -29.74 11.59
C SER A 561 15.50 -29.30 10.12
N ASP A 562 14.38 -28.84 9.58
CA ASP A 562 14.14 -28.83 8.13
C ASP A 562 14.14 -27.42 7.56
N CYS A 563 13.77 -26.42 8.37
CA CYS A 563 13.66 -25.03 7.95
C CYS A 563 13.82 -24.05 9.12
N ILE A 564 13.99 -22.76 8.84
CA ILE A 564 13.96 -21.70 9.86
C ILE A 564 12.51 -21.48 10.32
N PRO A 565 12.14 -21.81 11.57
CA PRO A 565 10.78 -21.58 12.04
C PRO A 565 10.37 -20.12 11.85
N PHE A 566 9.22 -19.90 11.22
CA PHE A 566 8.61 -18.57 11.04
C PHE A 566 9.32 -17.63 10.05
N SER A 567 10.24 -18.14 9.23
CA SER A 567 10.79 -17.41 8.09
C SER A 567 9.94 -17.58 6.81
N PRO A 568 9.79 -16.56 5.95
CA PRO A 568 9.13 -16.69 4.64
C PRO A 568 9.81 -17.72 3.71
N TYR A 569 11.03 -18.16 4.02
CA TYR A 569 11.80 -19.16 3.25
C TYR A 569 11.53 -20.62 3.60
N SER A 570 10.65 -20.88 4.56
CA SER A 570 10.36 -22.21 5.08
C SER A 570 9.62 -23.09 4.08
N SER A 571 9.87 -24.40 4.04
CA SER A 571 8.97 -25.35 3.35
C SER A 571 7.71 -25.63 4.19
N SER A 572 6.63 -26.10 3.57
CA SER A 572 5.40 -26.48 4.31
C SER A 572 5.55 -27.75 5.13
N ASP A 573 6.55 -28.57 4.81
CA ASP A 573 6.90 -29.77 5.59
C ASP A 573 7.74 -29.44 6.82
N CYS A 574 7.93 -28.16 7.12
CA CYS A 574 8.73 -27.74 8.25
C CYS A 574 8.08 -28.15 9.56
N SER A 575 8.61 -29.21 10.16
CA SER A 575 8.19 -29.69 11.47
C SER A 575 8.67 -28.72 12.56
N VAL A 576 7.84 -27.72 12.87
CA VAL A 576 8.12 -26.77 13.94
C VAL A 576 7.58 -27.26 15.27
N LYS A 577 8.43 -27.25 16.31
CA LYS A 577 8.02 -27.49 17.69
C LYS A 577 8.22 -26.20 18.49
N SER A 578 7.23 -25.82 19.31
CA SER A 578 7.30 -24.63 20.17
C SER A 578 7.52 -25.02 21.63
N TYR A 579 8.40 -24.30 22.31
CA TYR A 579 8.66 -24.47 23.73
C TYR A 579 8.59 -23.10 24.43
N PRO A 580 7.77 -22.95 25.48
CA PRO A 580 7.77 -21.72 26.27
C PRO A 580 9.05 -21.61 27.09
N CYS A 581 9.33 -20.41 27.61
CA CYS A 581 10.34 -20.25 28.65
C CYS A 581 9.99 -21.13 29.87
N THR A 582 10.91 -22.01 30.24
CA THR A 582 10.73 -22.98 31.33
C THR A 582 11.15 -22.43 32.68
N ARG A 583 12.09 -21.49 32.71
CA ARG A 583 12.60 -20.91 33.94
C ARG A 583 13.09 -19.49 33.73
N ARG A 584 12.68 -18.60 34.64
CA ARG A 584 13.23 -17.25 34.78
C ARG A 584 14.01 -17.15 36.10
N ILE A 585 15.25 -16.66 36.03
CA ILE A 585 16.13 -16.51 37.20
C ILE A 585 16.70 -15.10 37.20
N ILE A 586 16.64 -14.42 38.35
CA ILE A 586 17.39 -13.19 38.57
C ILE A 586 18.80 -13.61 39.01
N THR A 587 19.81 -13.20 38.24
CA THR A 587 21.21 -13.59 38.46
C THR A 587 22.03 -12.50 39.16
N GLY A 588 21.50 -11.28 39.26
CA GLY A 588 22.11 -10.18 39.99
C GLY A 588 21.36 -8.86 39.81
N GLY A 589 21.87 -7.80 40.43
CA GLY A 589 21.30 -6.45 40.37
C GLY A 589 20.45 -6.07 41.58
N THR A 590 19.62 -5.03 41.43
CA THR A 590 18.69 -4.50 42.44
C THR A 590 17.24 -4.88 42.13
N ASN A 591 16.30 -4.54 43.02
CA ASN A 591 14.87 -4.81 42.80
C ASN A 591 14.34 -4.18 41.51
N THR A 592 14.90 -3.04 41.09
CA THR A 592 14.48 -2.31 39.89
C THR A 592 15.43 -2.46 38.70
N ASN A 593 16.65 -2.94 38.90
CA ASN A 593 17.64 -3.14 37.82
C ASN A 593 18.23 -4.55 37.94
N GLN A 594 17.66 -5.50 37.20
CA GLN A 594 17.91 -6.93 37.33
C GLN A 594 18.65 -7.44 36.09
N GLY A 595 19.77 -8.11 36.31
CA GLY A 595 20.34 -9.04 35.34
C GLY A 595 19.73 -10.43 35.55
N GLY A 596 19.47 -11.16 34.48
CA GLY A 596 18.87 -12.48 34.63
C GLY A 596 18.92 -13.39 33.42
N ILE A 597 18.26 -14.54 33.57
CA ILE A 597 18.26 -15.64 32.62
C ILE A 597 16.81 -16.05 32.33
N LEU A 598 16.51 -16.25 31.05
CA LEU A 598 15.42 -17.09 30.57
C LEU A 598 16.00 -18.41 30.04
N SER A 599 15.51 -19.54 30.54
CA SER A 599 15.94 -20.88 30.12
C SER A 599 14.80 -21.61 29.42
N PHE A 600 15.14 -22.20 28.27
CA PHE A 600 14.26 -22.99 27.41
C PHE A 600 14.80 -24.41 27.37
N LYS A 601 14.20 -25.30 28.16
CA LYS A 601 14.57 -26.72 28.19
C LYS A 601 13.69 -27.53 27.25
N PHE A 602 14.32 -28.28 26.34
CA PHE A 602 13.67 -29.17 25.40
C PHE A 602 14.69 -30.17 24.90
N SER A 603 14.35 -31.44 24.69
CA SER A 603 15.32 -32.45 24.20
C SER A 603 15.00 -32.85 22.76
N ASN A 604 15.64 -32.21 21.78
CA ASN A 604 15.39 -32.50 20.37
C ASN A 604 16.61 -32.30 19.48
N SER A 605 16.63 -33.00 18.35
CA SER A 605 17.49 -32.66 17.22
C SER A 605 16.88 -31.51 16.42
N LEU A 606 17.69 -30.49 16.13
CA LEU A 606 17.31 -29.32 15.35
C LEU A 606 18.51 -28.82 14.54
N ARG A 607 18.25 -28.15 13.43
CA ARG A 607 19.24 -27.28 12.79
C ARG A 607 18.93 -25.82 13.05
N TRP A 608 17.65 -25.49 13.23
CA TRP A 608 17.17 -24.14 13.30
C TRP A 608 16.38 -23.92 14.57
N ALA A 609 16.55 -22.74 15.16
CA ALA A 609 15.67 -22.24 16.21
C ALA A 609 15.30 -20.79 15.98
N THR A 610 14.13 -20.35 16.42
CA THR A 610 13.71 -18.95 16.42
C THR A 610 13.28 -18.58 17.83
N LEU A 611 13.96 -17.61 18.42
CA LEU A 611 13.61 -16.99 19.68
C LEU A 611 12.59 -15.89 19.42
N GLU A 612 11.51 -15.88 20.18
CA GLU A 612 10.47 -14.84 20.11
C GLU A 612 10.25 -14.22 21.47
N PHE A 613 10.34 -12.91 21.52
CA PHE A 613 10.07 -12.11 22.70
C PHE A 613 8.97 -11.10 22.38
N GLN A 614 7.98 -10.94 23.26
CA GLN A 614 7.09 -9.80 23.23
C GLN A 614 7.64 -8.74 24.21
N PRO A 615 8.28 -7.66 23.72
CA PRO A 615 8.87 -6.67 24.59
C PRO A 615 7.80 -5.97 25.43
N ASN A 616 8.16 -5.63 26.67
CA ASN A 616 7.36 -4.75 27.53
C ASN A 616 8.21 -3.49 27.76
N ALA A 617 8.01 -2.44 26.97
CA ALA A 617 9.00 -1.35 26.83
C ALA A 617 10.34 -1.87 26.27
N TRP A 618 11.48 -1.60 26.91
CA TRP A 618 12.78 -2.03 26.40
C TRP A 618 13.08 -3.50 26.73
N LEU A 619 13.34 -4.29 25.70
CA LEU A 619 13.97 -5.62 25.79
C LEU A 619 15.47 -5.44 25.55
N ILE A 620 16.30 -5.90 26.48
CA ILE A 620 17.76 -5.84 26.40
C ILE A 620 18.32 -7.25 26.59
N ILE A 621 19.06 -7.76 25.61
CA ILE A 621 19.65 -9.11 25.59
C ILE A 621 21.17 -8.99 25.48
N ASP A 622 21.88 -9.72 26.32
CA ASP A 622 23.34 -9.79 26.33
C ASP A 622 23.83 -11.00 25.52
N GLU A 623 23.27 -12.18 25.77
CA GLU A 623 23.88 -13.43 25.30
C GLU A 623 22.83 -14.52 25.02
N ILE A 624 23.11 -15.34 24.00
CA ILE A 624 22.38 -16.55 23.64
C ILE A 624 23.33 -17.74 23.76
N GLN A 625 23.04 -18.62 24.71
CA GLN A 625 23.81 -19.83 24.94
C GLN A 625 22.99 -21.08 24.60
N ALA A 626 23.59 -22.05 23.90
CA ALA A 626 23.00 -23.36 23.67
C ALA A 626 23.82 -24.46 24.34
N PHE A 627 23.15 -25.50 24.84
CA PHE A 627 23.76 -26.58 25.60
C PHE A 627 23.37 -27.97 25.10
N VAL A 628 24.28 -28.91 25.32
CA VAL A 628 24.10 -30.36 25.11
C VAL A 628 24.66 -31.10 26.30
N ASN A 629 23.81 -31.80 27.05
CA ASN A 629 24.16 -32.51 28.28
C ASN A 629 24.96 -31.63 29.26
N GLY A 630 24.61 -30.33 29.34
CA GLY A 630 25.31 -29.34 30.16
C GLY A 630 26.61 -28.77 29.57
N HIS A 631 27.01 -29.16 28.34
CA HIS A 631 28.14 -28.56 27.63
C HIS A 631 27.68 -27.43 26.70
N ASP A 632 28.31 -26.27 26.82
CA ASP A 632 28.06 -25.09 25.97
C ASP A 632 28.53 -25.33 24.52
N ILE A 633 27.60 -25.19 23.57
CA ILE A 633 27.82 -25.32 22.12
C ILE A 633 27.52 -24.01 21.36
N SER A 634 27.51 -22.87 22.05
CA SER A 634 27.11 -21.57 21.50
C SER A 634 28.02 -21.10 20.36
N ASN A 635 29.26 -21.61 20.31
CA ASN A 635 30.19 -21.42 19.20
C ASN A 635 29.75 -22.08 17.87
N LEU A 636 28.63 -22.80 17.84
CA LEU A 636 28.04 -23.35 16.62
C LEU A 636 26.87 -22.53 16.09
N ILE A 637 26.43 -21.52 16.84
CA ILE A 637 25.29 -20.68 16.49
C ILE A 637 25.73 -19.61 15.49
N TYR A 638 24.98 -19.48 14.41
CA TYR A 638 24.89 -18.27 13.61
C TYR A 638 23.51 -17.67 13.88
N TYR A 639 23.45 -16.42 14.35
CA TYR A 639 22.17 -15.77 14.60
C TYR A 639 21.85 -14.72 13.54
N TYR A 640 20.56 -14.50 13.33
CA TYR A 640 19.99 -13.53 12.40
C TYR A 640 18.95 -12.71 13.16
N LEU A 641 19.13 -11.39 13.18
CA LEU A 641 18.17 -10.48 13.77
C LEU A 641 17.02 -10.27 12.77
N LEU A 642 16.02 -11.16 12.84
CA LEU A 642 14.80 -11.04 12.02
C LEU A 642 13.96 -9.80 12.41
N THR A 643 14.23 -9.25 13.60
CA THR A 643 13.75 -7.92 14.02
C THR A 643 14.95 -7.04 14.32
N PRO A 644 15.17 -5.92 13.60
CA PRO A 644 16.31 -5.05 13.82
C PRO A 644 16.24 -4.36 15.20
N PRO A 645 17.38 -4.09 15.85
CA PRO A 645 17.42 -3.37 17.13
C PRO A 645 17.00 -1.91 16.98
N THR A 646 16.53 -1.30 18.08
CA THR A 646 16.09 0.11 18.07
C THR A 646 17.28 1.08 18.10
N SER A 647 17.32 2.05 17.19
CA SER A 647 18.29 3.16 17.19
C SER A 647 17.78 4.38 17.96
N THR A 648 18.66 5.05 18.73
CA THR A 648 18.26 6.14 19.65
C THR A 648 18.86 7.54 19.38
N SER A 649 19.63 7.77 18.31
CA SER A 649 20.04 9.15 17.93
C SER A 649 20.52 9.31 16.48
N LEU A 650 20.16 10.46 15.88
CA LEU A 650 20.55 10.93 14.55
C LEU A 650 21.79 11.84 14.61
N SER A 651 22.89 11.48 13.92
CA SER A 651 23.84 12.47 13.34
C SER A 651 24.90 11.85 12.42
N SER A 652 24.71 11.95 11.10
CA SER A 652 25.72 12.20 10.04
C SER A 652 25.02 12.20 8.66
N SER A 653 25.65 12.76 7.62
CA SER A 653 25.02 13.00 6.32
C SER A 653 24.66 11.73 5.54
N SER A 654 25.38 10.61 5.72
CA SER A 654 25.05 9.29 5.16
C SER A 654 23.90 8.57 5.88
N ILE A 655 23.38 9.12 6.98
CA ILE A 655 22.24 8.60 7.75
C ILE A 655 20.90 9.17 7.23
N SER A 656 20.91 9.98 6.17
CA SER A 656 19.67 10.54 5.60
C SER A 656 18.79 9.47 4.94
N TYR A 657 19.40 8.36 4.48
CA TYR A 657 18.73 7.25 3.80
C TYR A 657 19.25 5.90 4.32
N PRO A 658 19.07 5.62 5.63
CA PRO A 658 19.63 4.44 6.25
C PRO A 658 18.79 3.22 5.89
N ASP A 659 19.45 2.07 5.87
CA ASP A 659 18.80 0.79 5.65
C ASP A 659 18.37 0.15 6.97
N ASP A 660 17.11 -0.24 7.11
CA ASP A 660 16.60 -0.88 8.32
C ASP A 660 16.82 -2.40 8.37
N GLY A 661 17.60 -2.94 7.43
CA GLY A 661 17.95 -4.36 7.34
C GLY A 661 16.90 -5.24 6.68
N ILE A 662 15.80 -4.67 6.19
CA ILE A 662 14.75 -5.41 5.46
C ILE A 662 14.36 -4.77 4.13
N ARG A 663 14.46 -3.45 3.99
CA ARG A 663 14.01 -2.67 2.82
C ARG A 663 14.48 -3.20 1.48
N LEU A 664 15.76 -3.55 1.34
CA LEU A 664 16.30 -3.89 0.03
C LEU A 664 15.86 -5.26 -0.50
N THR A 665 15.08 -5.99 0.28
CA THR A 665 14.52 -7.28 -0.10
C THR A 665 13.03 -7.37 0.22
N ASP A 666 12.36 -6.28 0.56
CA ASP A 666 10.95 -6.33 0.96
C ASP A 666 10.01 -6.46 -0.26
N GLY A 667 10.56 -6.37 -1.47
CA GLY A 667 9.84 -6.45 -2.72
C GLY A 667 9.26 -5.12 -3.17
N LEU A 668 9.52 -4.02 -2.46
CA LEU A 668 8.94 -2.70 -2.73
C LEU A 668 9.88 -1.84 -3.58
N ILE A 669 9.41 -1.45 -4.76
CA ILE A 669 10.14 -0.53 -5.63
C ILE A 669 9.69 0.90 -5.35
N ALA A 670 10.59 1.74 -4.84
CA ALA A 670 10.29 3.14 -4.60
C ALA A 670 10.37 3.95 -5.91
N GLY A 671 9.22 4.36 -6.46
CA GLY A 671 9.16 5.17 -7.69
C GLY A 671 9.52 6.66 -7.51
N VAL A 672 9.52 7.16 -6.28
CA VAL A 672 9.94 8.53 -5.90
C VAL A 672 10.68 8.45 -4.55
N MET A 673 11.13 9.58 -4.00
CA MET A 673 11.75 9.60 -2.66
C MET A 673 10.79 8.98 -1.62
N GLY A 674 11.16 7.80 -1.10
CA GLY A 674 10.34 6.91 -0.26
C GLY A 674 11.23 6.04 0.65
N PRO A 675 10.84 4.82 1.05
CA PRO A 675 11.74 3.91 1.77
C PRO A 675 12.87 3.48 0.84
N ILE A 676 13.96 4.24 0.88
CA ILE A 676 15.13 4.08 0.04
C ILE A 676 16.37 4.05 0.92
N THR A 677 17.36 3.35 0.41
CA THR A 677 18.67 3.22 1.02
C THR A 677 19.68 3.90 0.12
N GLY A 678 20.51 4.78 0.67
CA GLY A 678 21.41 5.59 -0.16
C GLY A 678 22.68 6.03 0.52
N TRP A 679 23.73 6.16 -0.28
CA TRP A 679 25.08 6.55 0.13
C TRP A 679 25.74 7.42 -0.94
N LEU A 680 26.84 8.07 -0.56
CA LEU A 680 27.62 8.87 -1.51
C LEU A 680 28.42 7.96 -2.43
N LYS A 681 28.48 8.35 -3.70
CA LYS A 681 29.23 7.65 -4.75
C LYS A 681 30.75 7.60 -4.54
N SER A 682 31.27 8.40 -3.61
CA SER A 682 32.67 8.34 -3.15
C SER A 682 32.93 7.20 -2.15
N GLU A 683 31.90 6.48 -1.72
CA GLU A 683 31.98 5.40 -0.74
C GLU A 683 31.73 4.03 -1.39
N LEU A 684 32.58 3.05 -1.09
CA LEU A 684 32.35 1.66 -1.48
C LEU A 684 31.31 1.04 -0.54
N HIS A 685 30.33 0.36 -1.11
CA HIS A 685 29.37 -0.44 -0.35
C HIS A 685 29.21 -1.83 -0.97
N THR A 686 29.03 -2.82 -0.11
CA THR A 686 28.82 -4.22 -0.46
C THR A 686 27.56 -4.71 0.23
N ILE A 687 26.64 -5.31 -0.52
CA ILE A 687 25.41 -5.92 0.00
C ILE A 687 25.51 -7.43 -0.17
N ILE A 688 25.45 -8.18 0.92
CA ILE A 688 25.47 -9.65 0.90
C ILE A 688 24.10 -10.16 1.32
N ILE A 689 23.45 -10.91 0.45
CA ILE A 689 22.17 -11.59 0.69
C ILE A 689 22.43 -13.07 1.01
N ASP A 690 21.83 -13.61 2.08
CA ASP A 690 21.75 -15.06 2.34
C ASP A 690 20.34 -15.55 1.99
N LEU A 691 20.21 -16.32 0.90
CA LEU A 691 18.94 -16.92 0.45
C LEU A 691 18.47 -18.08 1.35
N LEU A 692 19.24 -18.40 2.40
CA LEU A 692 19.03 -19.41 3.45
C LEU A 692 19.11 -20.86 2.96
N ILE A 693 18.75 -21.09 1.71
CA ILE A 693 18.92 -22.36 0.99
C ILE A 693 19.54 -22.10 -0.38
N VAL A 694 20.16 -23.13 -0.96
CA VAL A 694 20.71 -23.04 -2.32
C VAL A 694 19.57 -22.85 -3.32
N ARG A 695 19.72 -21.86 -4.20
CA ARG A 695 18.78 -21.50 -5.26
C ARG A 695 19.48 -21.50 -6.61
N ASN A 696 18.66 -21.64 -7.64
CA ASN A 696 19.03 -21.36 -9.02
C ASN A 696 18.87 -19.87 -9.27
N ILE A 697 19.85 -19.26 -9.94
CA ILE A 697 19.88 -17.83 -10.23
C ILE A 697 20.33 -17.66 -11.69
N ARG A 698 19.55 -16.95 -12.49
CA ARG A 698 19.90 -16.54 -13.86
C ARG A 698 19.94 -15.04 -14.03
N GLU A 699 19.32 -14.30 -13.13
CA GLU A 699 19.33 -12.84 -13.18
C GLU A 699 19.44 -12.23 -11.78
N THR A 700 20.17 -11.12 -11.71
CA THR A 700 20.21 -10.25 -10.54
C THR A 700 19.86 -8.82 -10.96
N SER A 701 19.17 -8.06 -10.11
CA SER A 701 18.85 -6.67 -10.43
C SER A 701 18.90 -5.74 -9.24
N VAL A 702 18.99 -4.45 -9.51
CA VAL A 702 19.01 -3.36 -8.54
C VAL A 702 18.10 -2.25 -9.04
N TRP A 703 17.21 -1.78 -8.18
CA TRP A 703 16.33 -0.66 -8.45
C TRP A 703 16.90 0.62 -7.85
N THR A 704 17.27 1.57 -8.71
CA THR A 704 17.92 2.83 -8.33
C THR A 704 17.07 4.03 -8.72
N LEU A 705 17.06 5.08 -7.91
CA LEU A 705 16.42 6.35 -8.26
C LEU A 705 17.29 7.18 -9.22
N ILE A 706 16.63 8.02 -10.02
CA ILE A 706 17.23 8.99 -10.94
C ILE A 706 16.60 10.36 -10.68
N LYS A 707 17.37 11.27 -10.08
CA LYS A 707 16.94 12.64 -9.81
C LYS A 707 18.13 13.58 -9.86
N SER A 708 18.49 14.00 -11.07
CA SER A 708 19.65 14.84 -11.37
C SER A 708 19.68 16.13 -10.54
N ASP A 709 18.50 16.70 -10.32
CA ASP A 709 18.29 17.98 -9.65
C ASP A 709 18.66 17.90 -8.16
N TRP A 710 18.69 16.67 -7.62
CA TRP A 710 19.03 16.34 -6.24
C TRP A 710 20.37 15.60 -6.16
N ALA A 711 21.15 15.61 -7.24
CA ALA A 711 22.41 14.89 -7.40
C ALA A 711 22.28 13.38 -7.15
N ILE A 712 21.17 12.76 -7.57
CA ILE A 712 20.94 11.31 -7.49
C ILE A 712 21.05 10.71 -8.88
N SER A 713 21.90 9.69 -9.06
CA SER A 713 22.01 8.97 -10.33
C SER A 713 22.30 7.48 -10.14
N PRO A 714 21.96 6.63 -11.14
CA PRO A 714 22.28 5.21 -11.12
C PRO A 714 23.77 4.96 -10.89
N PRO A 715 24.17 3.90 -10.16
CA PRO A 715 25.58 3.52 -10.06
C PRO A 715 26.14 3.24 -11.46
N THR A 716 27.37 3.69 -11.71
CA THR A 716 28.06 3.47 -13.00
C THR A 716 28.55 2.04 -13.16
N THR A 717 28.83 1.36 -12.05
CA THR A 717 29.29 -0.02 -11.98
C THR A 717 28.63 -0.74 -10.82
N ILE A 718 28.19 -1.98 -11.07
CA ILE A 718 27.81 -2.94 -10.04
C ILE A 718 28.52 -4.25 -10.37
N VAL A 719 29.18 -4.87 -9.39
CA VAL A 719 29.81 -6.19 -9.56
C VAL A 719 29.05 -7.20 -8.71
N VAL A 720 28.66 -8.33 -9.30
CA VAL A 720 27.85 -9.34 -8.62
C VAL A 720 28.61 -10.64 -8.50
N HIS A 721 28.64 -11.19 -7.29
CA HIS A 721 29.22 -12.50 -6.98
C HIS A 721 28.19 -13.42 -6.33
N THR A 722 28.41 -14.73 -6.45
CA THR A 722 27.61 -15.79 -5.84
C THR A 722 28.47 -16.73 -5.03
N SER A 723 27.88 -17.38 -4.01
CA SER A 723 28.56 -18.37 -3.18
C SER A 723 27.59 -19.41 -2.63
N LEU A 724 28.07 -20.63 -2.40
CA LEU A 724 27.32 -21.68 -1.71
C LEU A 724 27.50 -21.63 -0.19
N ASP A 725 28.61 -21.09 0.29
CA ASP A 725 29.05 -21.19 1.70
C ASP A 725 29.34 -19.83 2.36
N GLY A 726 29.22 -18.73 1.61
CA GLY A 726 29.47 -17.36 2.05
C GLY A 726 30.96 -17.03 2.23
N LYS A 727 31.86 -17.96 1.87
CA LYS A 727 33.31 -17.84 2.04
C LYS A 727 34.04 -17.81 0.70
N VAL A 728 33.68 -18.73 -0.19
CA VAL A 728 34.25 -18.81 -1.54
C VAL A 728 33.28 -18.18 -2.53
N TRP A 729 33.73 -17.14 -3.22
CA TRP A 729 32.90 -16.30 -4.09
C TRP A 729 33.28 -16.49 -5.55
N TYR A 730 32.27 -16.58 -6.42
CA TYR A 730 32.39 -16.70 -7.87
C TYR A 730 31.67 -15.52 -8.54
N GLU A 731 32.25 -14.97 -9.60
CA GLU A 731 31.59 -13.91 -10.38
C GLU A 731 30.28 -14.43 -10.99
N PHE A 732 29.20 -13.66 -10.84
CA PHE A 732 27.90 -14.00 -11.43
C PHE A 732 27.86 -13.58 -12.90
N GLY A 733 28.32 -12.37 -13.23
CA GLY A 733 28.47 -11.86 -14.59
C GLY A 733 29.31 -10.59 -14.59
N ASN A 734 29.75 -10.16 -15.78
CA ASN A 734 30.65 -9.01 -15.92
C ASN A 734 29.90 -7.68 -16.07
N GLN A 735 30.61 -6.55 -15.93
CA GLN A 735 30.02 -5.21 -16.05
C GLN A 735 29.42 -4.92 -17.44
N GLU A 736 29.99 -5.49 -18.51
CA GLU A 736 29.49 -5.31 -19.88
C GLU A 736 28.11 -5.96 -20.10
N GLN A 737 27.74 -6.93 -19.26
CA GLN A 737 26.44 -7.59 -19.28
C GLN A 737 25.37 -6.83 -18.48
N MET A 738 25.71 -5.71 -17.82
CA MET A 738 24.72 -4.89 -17.10
C MET A 738 23.80 -4.18 -18.09
N GLN A 739 22.50 -4.42 -17.97
CA GLN A 739 21.46 -3.89 -18.83
C GLN A 739 20.57 -2.89 -18.08
N ILE A 740 20.05 -1.91 -18.81
CA ILE A 740 19.06 -0.95 -18.33
C ILE A 740 17.68 -1.53 -18.60
N GLY A 741 16.92 -1.76 -17.53
CA GLY A 741 15.58 -2.36 -17.57
C GLY A 741 14.44 -1.33 -17.57
N GLU A 742 13.31 -1.72 -17.00
CA GLU A 742 12.13 -0.87 -16.91
C GLU A 742 12.32 0.34 -15.98
N ARG A 743 11.50 1.38 -16.23
CA ARG A 743 11.47 2.62 -15.46
C ARG A 743 10.08 2.81 -14.84
N ILE A 744 10.04 3.12 -13.54
CA ILE A 744 8.82 3.43 -12.79
C ILE A 744 9.01 4.80 -12.16
N LEU A 745 8.33 5.83 -12.69
CA LEU A 745 8.50 7.23 -12.25
C LEU A 745 10.00 7.65 -12.29
N ASP A 746 10.60 7.92 -11.13
CA ASP A 746 12.01 8.28 -10.98
C ASP A 746 12.92 7.06 -10.77
N ALA A 747 12.38 5.84 -10.65
CA ALA A 747 13.15 4.61 -10.46
C ALA A 747 13.52 3.93 -11.78
N GLN A 748 14.74 3.42 -11.86
CA GLN A 748 15.29 2.69 -12.99
C GLN A 748 15.84 1.36 -12.50
N ARG A 749 15.50 0.29 -13.22
CA ARG A 749 16.08 -1.02 -12.98
C ARG A 749 17.39 -1.19 -13.72
N LEU A 750 18.41 -1.72 -13.04
CA LEU A 750 19.66 -2.22 -13.61
C LEU A 750 19.74 -3.72 -13.36
N PHE A 751 20.14 -4.54 -14.32
CA PHE A 751 20.17 -5.99 -14.14
C PHE A 751 21.30 -6.69 -14.92
N ILE A 752 21.71 -7.86 -14.45
CA ILE A 752 22.61 -8.78 -15.14
C ILE A 752 21.85 -10.08 -15.34
N ARG A 753 21.74 -10.55 -16.59
CA ARG A 753 21.11 -11.83 -16.94
C ARG A 753 22.14 -12.73 -17.62
N LEU A 754 22.19 -13.99 -17.19
CA LEU A 754 23.02 -15.04 -17.76
C LEU A 754 22.18 -15.98 -18.63
N ASP A 755 22.80 -16.54 -19.66
CA ASP A 755 22.19 -17.57 -20.52
C ASP A 755 22.17 -18.96 -19.86
N HIS A 756 22.79 -19.10 -18.68
CA HIS A 756 22.90 -20.33 -17.93
C HIS A 756 22.51 -20.13 -16.46
N THR A 757 22.21 -21.22 -15.77
CA THR A 757 21.83 -21.21 -14.36
C THR A 757 23.06 -21.27 -13.46
N ASN A 758 23.14 -20.36 -12.50
CA ASN A 758 24.12 -20.36 -11.42
C ASN A 758 23.46 -20.88 -10.13
N HIS A 759 24.17 -21.70 -9.36
CA HIS A 759 23.67 -22.21 -8.08
C HIS A 759 24.32 -21.45 -6.92
N ALA A 760 23.52 -20.77 -6.11
CA ALA A 760 24.05 -20.02 -4.97
C ALA A 760 23.08 -20.03 -3.78
N ARG A 761 23.66 -19.95 -2.57
CA ARG A 761 22.93 -19.58 -1.35
C ARG A 761 23.16 -18.11 -1.02
N TYR A 762 24.34 -17.58 -1.32
CA TYR A 762 24.71 -16.21 -1.03
C TYR A 762 24.92 -15.43 -2.32
N ILE A 763 24.53 -14.17 -2.31
CA ILE A 763 24.75 -13.22 -3.41
C ILE A 763 25.41 -11.99 -2.82
N LYS A 764 26.42 -11.45 -3.49
CA LYS A 764 27.12 -10.24 -3.08
C LYS A 764 27.08 -9.22 -4.22
N PHE A 765 26.51 -8.06 -3.94
CA PHE A 765 26.51 -6.89 -4.81
C PHE A 765 27.55 -5.90 -4.30
N ASP A 766 28.62 -5.72 -5.05
CA ASP A 766 29.65 -4.72 -4.78
C ASP A 766 29.35 -3.46 -5.61
N PHE A 767 29.29 -2.31 -4.92
CA PHE A 767 29.11 -0.97 -5.47
C PHE A 767 30.43 -0.21 -5.30
N PRO A 768 31.32 -0.22 -6.31
CA PRO A 768 32.62 0.44 -6.21
C PRO A 768 32.50 1.96 -6.15
N ILE A 769 33.58 2.62 -5.72
CA ILE A 769 33.71 4.08 -5.75
C ILE A 769 33.55 4.57 -7.20
N ASP A 770 32.60 5.46 -7.43
CA ASP A 770 32.33 6.10 -8.72
C ASP A 770 33.22 7.33 -8.88
N GLN A 771 34.16 7.26 -9.82
CA GLN A 771 35.12 8.34 -10.09
C GLN A 771 34.54 9.46 -10.96
N ILE A 772 33.39 9.25 -11.61
CA ILE A 772 32.78 10.20 -12.54
C ILE A 772 31.93 11.21 -11.76
N PHE A 773 31.16 10.73 -10.77
CA PHE A 773 30.27 11.56 -9.95
C PHE A 773 30.46 11.33 -8.44
N PRO A 774 31.66 11.54 -7.87
CA PRO A 774 31.96 11.17 -6.48
C PRO A 774 31.15 11.94 -5.42
N GLY A 775 30.61 13.11 -5.76
CA GLY A 775 29.75 13.93 -4.88
C GLY A 775 28.25 13.69 -5.04
N TRP A 776 27.85 12.73 -5.87
CA TRP A 776 26.44 12.38 -6.11
C TRP A 776 26.03 11.18 -5.24
N TRP A 777 24.73 10.94 -5.15
CA TRP A 777 24.14 9.85 -4.39
C TRP A 777 23.86 8.65 -5.29
N THR A 778 24.16 7.47 -4.78
CA THR A 778 23.52 6.22 -5.19
C THR A 778 22.35 5.99 -4.24
N MET A 779 21.13 5.84 -4.76
CA MET A 779 19.93 5.55 -3.96
C MET A 779 19.19 4.38 -4.56
N ILE A 780 19.04 3.32 -3.78
CA ILE A 780 18.40 2.09 -4.19
C ILE A 780 17.20 1.76 -3.30
N SER A 781 16.20 1.08 -3.86
CA SER A 781 15.02 0.63 -3.12
C SER A 781 14.94 -0.88 -2.99
N GLU A 782 15.48 -1.61 -3.96
CA GLU A 782 15.34 -3.07 -3.98
C GLU A 782 16.56 -3.70 -4.68
N VAL A 783 17.02 -4.86 -4.18
CA VAL A 783 17.97 -5.75 -4.84
C VAL A 783 17.36 -7.13 -5.03
N SER A 784 17.53 -7.69 -6.22
CA SER A 784 16.84 -8.90 -6.64
C SER A 784 17.76 -10.00 -7.09
N ALA A 785 17.27 -11.23 -6.95
CA ALA A 785 17.69 -12.39 -7.72
C ALA A 785 16.48 -13.13 -8.27
N THR A 786 16.62 -13.74 -9.45
CA THR A 786 15.59 -14.56 -10.11
C THR A 786 16.23 -15.71 -10.88
N ASP A 787 15.55 -16.86 -10.98
CA ASP A 787 15.90 -17.97 -11.88
C ASP A 787 15.37 -17.72 -13.29
#